data_AF-A0A2S7UDS8-F1
#
_entry.id   AF-A0A2S7UDS8-F1
#
_cell.length_a   1.000
_cell.length_b   1.000
_cell.length_c   1.000
_cell.angle_alpha   90.00
_cell.angle_beta   90.00
_cell.angle_gamma   90.00
#
_symmetry.space_group_name_H-M   'P 1'
#
loop_
_entity.id
_entity.type
_entity.pdbx_description
1 polymer ?
#
loop_
_entity_poly.entity_id
_entity_poly.type
_entity_poly.pdbx_seq_one_letter_code
_entity_poly.pdbx_strand_id
1 'polypeptide(L)'
;MDSNIDNFQWSQFPQNSILKNNYTGWLQFAQTPTYTIQQDLKAAGITLESYIPHKTYAFTASQEVNPLVLKQKGVITILPYDNRMKLSHDLKNETIGEWALRGDKVLIQIQYFKNITLDEISVLLKNDDLEILEIFTTGHVAMLAIDIDRIDEIASRNYVQYMDVITPPSIKEDTDGRGLHRSNSLDTQQVGGRNYTGAGIGVLVRDDGIVGPHIDFEGRIDNSQASGTGQTHGDGVAGILAGAGNLNPENRGMAAGSDVYISNYASSFLDLSTTSLINNGSVQITNSSYGNGCNAGYTITANTVDSQINNTPSLLHVFSAGNSNGSDCGYGAGGQWGNITGGHKQGKNVIATANVNDDGSLAGSSSNGPATDGRIKPDITAHGQGHISTDEDNGYLSFGGTSGAAPGIAGVAAQLYDAYQTIANGILPESALIKAIMLNTANDVGNTGPDFQYGWGIVNGLRAVKTIENRNFFSRTVSQGTSQNRIIPVPQNTSQVRIMLYWNDPAAATGASTALVNDLDLIVNDPAGTIYNPWVLNSNPNAVTLNAPATTGVDRLNNMEQVVIDNPIAGDYTVDITGFNIPMGIQKFYVVYEIIEDQLTITYPNGGESLTPNSTEFIQWDATNTSGNLTLEYSIDNGISWNSITTVNNTALLYEWTVPNDISGQCIVRISDSNGNTDSSDNPFSIAQRVTGLSITQVCPTYINVSWNALPGATSYDIYTLGQQFMEVNGSSSTLSYSIPITNISDAQWIAISANGGNGWTSLRTNAIEYDGGGLINCSLSNDLTVSSILNTAADFQTICNPGPIIISANIENLGSQDQSNFLISYQINNDAIVQETYNGTLNAGASILYNFNSPATVTNNGAGTLRVWVSLNNDEQLVNDEKVFDYFATATSESLDIAEPFDVNGVLPTGWILDNPDNTITWTEELNIIGSNGNPTTAAFVDGANYNSRGQSDSFTTNYYDLNFNGTATLTFDLAKAQWSTTYNDGLRVELSTDCGSTFNQIYFKDGLTLATVPYINSTWTPTTAADWRQESIDLSAYIGNDIVLRFVNLNDYSNSTFIDNIALNSTLSNEENTLANLVQMYPNPTSTIVSIQIDSSINDTIDIQIMNSLGQIIDEINQAVDANTTIIDVNNYQSGLYFVNIAAGNLQTTKKLIIK
;
A
#
# COMPACT_ATOMS: atom_id res chain seq x y z
N MET A 1 29.75 11.67 -37.77
CA MET A 1 29.40 10.83 -38.93
C MET A 1 29.89 11.56 -40.18
N ASP A 2 29.97 10.91 -41.34
CA ASP A 2 30.29 11.62 -42.59
C ASP A 2 29.09 12.48 -43.05
N SER A 3 29.38 13.65 -43.64
CA SER A 3 28.35 14.56 -44.16
C SER A 3 27.68 13.96 -45.40
N ASN A 4 26.36 13.80 -45.38
CA ASN A 4 25.60 13.25 -46.51
C ASN A 4 24.45 14.15 -46.99
N ILE A 5 24.13 15.24 -46.30
CA ILE A 5 22.96 16.09 -46.57
C ILE A 5 22.90 16.63 -48.00
N ASP A 6 24.06 16.85 -48.64
CA ASP A 6 24.16 17.40 -49.99
C ASP A 6 23.61 16.47 -51.08
N ASN A 7 23.61 15.16 -50.83
CA ASN A 7 23.15 14.14 -51.77
C ASN A 7 21.98 13.29 -51.21
N PHE A 8 21.54 13.58 -49.98
CA PHE A 8 20.50 12.79 -49.30
C PHE A 8 19.15 12.86 -50.03
N GLN A 9 18.47 11.71 -50.14
CA GLN A 9 17.14 11.57 -50.70
C GLN A 9 16.31 10.64 -49.81
N TRP A 10 15.08 11.03 -49.44
CA TRP A 10 14.18 10.21 -48.61
C TRP A 10 13.89 8.83 -49.22
N SER A 11 13.90 8.69 -50.55
CA SER A 11 13.71 7.42 -51.25
C SER A 11 14.83 6.39 -51.03
N GLN A 12 15.94 6.79 -50.39
CA GLN A 12 17.05 5.91 -50.00
C GLN A 12 16.97 5.50 -48.52
N PHE A 13 15.98 6.00 -47.77
CA PHE A 13 15.82 5.70 -46.35
C PHE A 13 15.14 4.32 -46.16
N PRO A 14 15.63 3.45 -45.26
CA PRO A 14 15.08 2.12 -45.06
C PRO A 14 13.60 2.08 -44.66
N GLN A 15 12.87 1.06 -45.12
CA GLN A 15 11.43 0.91 -44.82
C GLN A 15 11.14 0.72 -43.32
N ASN A 16 12.06 0.10 -42.57
CA ASN A 16 11.94 -0.03 -41.10
C ASN A 16 12.24 1.28 -40.34
N SER A 17 12.67 2.33 -41.04
CA SER A 17 12.83 3.70 -40.54
C SER A 17 11.59 4.57 -40.83
N ILE A 18 10.42 3.94 -41.05
CA ILE A 18 9.13 4.61 -41.22
C ILE A 18 8.18 4.15 -40.10
N LEU A 19 7.62 5.11 -39.38
CA LEU A 19 6.63 4.92 -38.32
C LEU A 19 5.45 5.88 -38.55
N LYS A 20 4.22 5.35 -38.70
CA LYS A 20 2.98 6.12 -38.93
C LYS A 20 3.12 7.21 -40.03
N ASN A 21 3.69 6.84 -41.18
CA ASN A 21 3.96 7.74 -42.32
C ASN A 21 4.97 8.88 -42.07
N ASN A 22 5.78 8.79 -41.01
CA ASN A 22 6.92 9.68 -40.75
C ASN A 22 8.23 8.90 -40.85
N TYR A 23 9.30 9.55 -41.31
CA TYR A 23 10.66 9.01 -41.24
C TYR A 23 11.23 9.18 -39.82
N THR A 24 11.96 8.18 -39.34
CA THR A 24 12.62 8.20 -38.02
C THR A 24 14.08 7.77 -38.09
N GLY A 25 14.97 8.47 -37.38
CA GLY A 25 16.40 8.16 -37.40
C GLY A 25 17.24 9.22 -36.68
N TRP A 26 18.48 9.39 -37.13
CA TRP A 26 19.45 10.36 -36.61
C TRP A 26 19.63 11.57 -37.54
N LEU A 27 19.56 12.78 -36.97
CA LEU A 27 20.03 14.04 -37.56
C LEU A 27 21.29 14.51 -36.83
N GLN A 28 22.40 14.74 -37.54
CA GLN A 28 23.57 15.43 -36.99
C GLN A 28 23.65 16.86 -37.53
N PHE A 29 23.86 17.84 -36.64
CA PHE A 29 24.04 19.25 -36.98
C PHE A 29 25.51 19.68 -36.92
N ALA A 30 25.89 20.67 -37.74
CA ALA A 30 27.21 21.31 -37.65
C ALA A 30 27.42 22.04 -36.30
N GLN A 31 26.36 22.70 -35.81
CA GLN A 31 26.30 23.42 -34.54
C GLN A 31 24.96 23.13 -33.88
N THR A 32 24.92 23.14 -32.55
CA THR A 32 23.67 22.94 -31.79
C THR A 32 22.64 24.00 -32.21
N PRO A 33 21.46 23.61 -32.74
CA PRO A 33 20.47 24.54 -33.24
C PRO A 33 19.97 25.47 -32.13
N THR A 34 19.92 26.77 -32.43
CA THR A 34 19.32 27.76 -31.52
C THR A 34 17.83 27.50 -31.32
N TYR A 35 17.24 28.01 -30.24
CA TYR A 35 15.82 27.82 -29.95
C TYR A 35 14.91 28.20 -31.13
N THR A 36 15.22 29.30 -31.84
CA THR A 36 14.51 29.69 -33.08
C THR A 36 14.59 28.63 -34.17
N ILE A 37 15.77 28.03 -34.40
CA ILE A 37 15.95 26.95 -35.38
C ILE A 37 15.14 25.71 -34.98
N GLN A 38 15.10 25.37 -33.68
CA GLN A 38 14.29 24.25 -33.18
C GLN A 38 12.79 24.48 -33.41
N GLN A 39 12.28 25.70 -33.17
CA GLN A 39 10.88 26.04 -33.47
C GLN A 39 10.59 26.03 -34.98
N ASP A 40 11.52 26.54 -35.80
CA ASP A 40 11.39 26.51 -37.27
C ASP A 40 11.33 25.07 -37.82
N LEU A 41 12.13 24.14 -37.27
CA LEU A 41 12.10 22.72 -37.63
C LEU A 41 10.76 22.08 -37.27
N LYS A 42 10.25 22.34 -36.06
CA LYS A 42 8.94 21.86 -35.61
C LYS A 42 7.80 22.40 -36.50
N ALA A 43 7.84 23.68 -36.85
CA ALA A 43 6.88 24.30 -37.78
C ALA A 43 6.98 23.73 -39.21
N ALA A 44 8.15 23.23 -39.61
CA ALA A 44 8.37 22.56 -40.89
C ALA A 44 8.02 21.05 -40.88
N GLY A 45 7.47 20.51 -39.79
CA GLY A 45 7.08 19.10 -39.69
C GLY A 45 8.21 18.15 -39.31
N ILE A 46 9.25 18.64 -38.62
CA ILE A 46 10.38 17.86 -38.07
C ILE A 46 10.41 18.02 -36.56
N THR A 47 10.22 16.94 -35.80
CA THR A 47 10.38 16.94 -34.34
C THR A 47 11.74 16.35 -33.99
N LEU A 48 12.48 17.02 -33.10
CA LEU A 48 13.65 16.44 -32.44
C LEU A 48 13.14 15.71 -31.19
N GLU A 49 13.31 14.40 -31.13
CA GLU A 49 12.69 13.51 -30.13
C GLU A 49 13.58 13.33 -28.90
N SER A 50 14.89 13.17 -29.10
CA SER A 50 15.90 13.10 -28.05
C SER A 50 17.26 13.53 -28.57
N TYR A 51 18.14 13.92 -27.65
CA TYR A 51 19.53 14.27 -27.92
C TYR A 51 20.46 13.13 -27.49
N ILE A 52 21.49 12.87 -28.30
CA ILE A 52 22.68 12.12 -27.90
C ILE A 52 23.93 12.99 -28.14
N PRO A 53 25.03 12.77 -27.40
CA PRO A 53 26.25 13.56 -27.54
C PRO A 53 26.75 13.73 -28.98
N HIS A 54 27.55 14.79 -29.19
CA HIS A 54 28.04 15.21 -30.51
C HIS A 54 26.96 15.72 -31.48
N LYS A 55 26.05 16.58 -31.00
CA LYS A 55 25.11 17.36 -31.84
C LYS A 55 24.17 16.49 -32.69
N THR A 56 23.82 15.32 -32.17
CA THR A 56 23.07 14.29 -32.88
C THR A 56 21.73 14.04 -32.20
N TYR A 57 20.67 13.91 -32.99
CA TYR A 57 19.30 13.93 -32.52
C TYR A 57 18.50 12.78 -33.11
N ALA A 58 17.76 12.08 -32.28
CA ALA A 58 16.64 11.28 -32.76
C ALA A 58 15.59 12.23 -33.34
N PHE A 59 14.97 11.90 -34.46
CA PHE A 59 13.95 12.75 -35.08
C PHE A 59 12.75 11.95 -35.61
N THR A 60 11.61 12.63 -35.71
CA THR A 60 10.53 12.28 -36.63
C THR A 60 10.40 13.38 -37.69
N ALA A 61 10.17 13.02 -38.95
CA ALA A 61 9.87 13.98 -40.01
C ALA A 61 8.71 13.48 -40.90
N SER A 62 7.79 14.38 -41.24
CA SER A 62 6.75 14.08 -42.24
C SER A 62 7.38 13.71 -43.58
N GLN A 63 6.76 12.76 -44.31
CA GLN A 63 7.17 12.38 -45.66
C GLN A 63 7.15 13.55 -46.68
N GLU A 64 6.47 14.65 -46.37
CA GLU A 64 6.41 15.87 -47.20
C GLU A 64 7.60 16.84 -46.96
N VAL A 65 8.43 16.59 -45.94
CA VAL A 65 9.55 17.48 -45.56
C VAL A 65 10.59 17.53 -46.69
N ASN A 66 10.90 18.72 -47.19
CA ASN A 66 11.98 18.90 -48.17
C ASN A 66 13.36 18.89 -47.47
N PRO A 67 14.30 17.98 -47.81
CA PRO A 67 15.65 17.93 -47.22
C PRO A 67 16.45 19.24 -47.32
N LEU A 68 16.14 20.12 -48.29
CA LEU A 68 16.75 21.44 -48.38
C LEU A 68 16.48 22.32 -47.16
N VAL A 69 15.33 22.13 -46.48
CA VAL A 69 15.01 22.84 -45.23
C VAL A 69 15.97 22.41 -44.12
N LEU A 70 16.21 21.10 -43.96
CA LEU A 70 17.15 20.55 -42.99
C LEU A 70 18.57 21.10 -43.20
N LYS A 71 19.04 21.13 -44.46
CA LYS A 71 20.32 21.74 -44.83
C LYS A 71 20.40 23.23 -44.48
N GLN A 72 19.35 24.01 -44.77
CA GLN A 72 19.29 25.44 -44.43
C GLN A 72 19.27 25.70 -42.91
N LYS A 73 18.84 24.72 -42.11
CA LYS A 73 18.84 24.76 -40.64
C LYS A 73 20.11 24.15 -40.00
N GLY A 74 21.12 23.79 -40.79
CA GLY A 74 22.45 23.39 -40.30
C GLY A 74 22.66 21.90 -40.09
N VAL A 75 21.75 21.05 -40.57
CA VAL A 75 21.94 19.59 -40.63
C VAL A 75 23.04 19.26 -41.64
N ILE A 76 23.95 18.35 -41.26
CA ILE A 76 25.03 17.83 -42.11
C ILE A 76 24.86 16.35 -42.47
N THR A 77 24.20 15.58 -41.61
CA THR A 77 24.03 14.13 -41.82
C THR A 77 22.63 13.69 -41.41
N ILE A 78 22.02 12.81 -42.20
CA ILE A 78 20.79 12.08 -41.89
C ILE A 78 21.06 10.58 -42.04
N LEU A 79 20.80 9.77 -41.02
CA LEU A 79 20.98 8.31 -41.05
C LEU A 79 19.78 7.59 -40.43
N PRO A 80 19.46 6.36 -40.87
CA PRO A 80 18.57 5.47 -40.13
C PRO A 80 19.20 5.07 -38.79
N TYR A 81 18.39 4.49 -37.90
CA TYR A 81 18.92 3.84 -36.70
C TYR A 81 19.76 2.59 -37.08
N ASP A 82 20.92 2.43 -36.45
CA ASP A 82 21.61 1.15 -36.40
C ASP A 82 20.95 0.30 -35.31
N ASN A 83 20.47 -0.89 -35.67
CA ASN A 83 19.76 -1.78 -34.74
C ASN A 83 20.64 -2.16 -33.54
N ARG A 84 21.97 -2.31 -33.73
CA ARG A 84 22.88 -2.65 -32.63
C ARG A 84 23.02 -1.51 -31.63
N MET A 85 22.70 -0.26 -31.98
CA MET A 85 22.73 0.85 -31.02
C MET A 85 21.59 0.81 -30.01
N LYS A 86 20.46 0.17 -30.35
CA LYS A 86 19.27 0.05 -29.48
C LYS A 86 19.44 -0.95 -28.34
N LEU A 87 20.43 -1.83 -28.40
CA LEU A 87 20.72 -2.84 -27.37
C LEU A 87 21.47 -2.23 -26.19
N SER A 88 21.23 -2.70 -24.97
CA SER A 88 22.05 -2.34 -23.80
C SER A 88 23.46 -2.93 -23.86
N HIS A 89 24.31 -2.57 -22.89
CA HIS A 89 25.68 -3.11 -22.82
C HIS A 89 25.66 -4.64 -22.75
N ASP A 90 24.81 -5.21 -21.90
CA ASP A 90 24.76 -6.64 -21.69
C ASP A 90 24.18 -7.39 -22.90
N LEU A 91 23.16 -6.83 -23.55
CA LEU A 91 22.62 -7.40 -24.79
C LEU A 91 23.59 -7.24 -25.98
N LYS A 92 24.45 -6.22 -26.01
CA LYS A 92 25.49 -6.04 -27.05
C LYS A 92 26.63 -7.05 -26.95
N ASN A 93 26.92 -7.51 -25.73
CA ASN A 93 28.08 -8.33 -25.38
C ASN A 93 27.72 -9.76 -24.94
N GLU A 94 26.42 -10.12 -24.96
CA GLU A 94 25.87 -11.40 -24.49
C GLU A 94 26.17 -11.70 -23.01
N THR A 95 26.41 -10.66 -22.18
CA THR A 95 26.70 -10.78 -20.74
C THR A 95 25.42 -10.83 -19.90
N ILE A 96 24.54 -11.77 -20.21
CA ILE A 96 23.22 -11.92 -19.58
C ILE A 96 23.37 -12.63 -18.21
N GLY A 97 22.96 -11.96 -17.14
CA GLY A 97 22.99 -12.54 -15.78
C GLY A 97 21.87 -13.57 -15.55
N GLU A 98 22.10 -14.54 -14.66
CA GLU A 98 21.17 -15.67 -14.40
C GLU A 98 19.75 -15.22 -14.02
N TRP A 99 19.63 -14.09 -13.32
CA TRP A 99 18.35 -13.48 -12.93
C TRP A 99 17.49 -13.00 -14.12
N ALA A 100 18.09 -12.82 -15.30
CA ALA A 100 17.39 -12.48 -16.55
C ALA A 100 17.07 -13.71 -17.41
N LEU A 101 17.35 -14.93 -16.95
CA LEU A 101 17.10 -16.17 -17.69
C LEU A 101 15.85 -16.88 -17.16
N ARG A 102 14.95 -17.28 -18.06
CA ARG A 102 13.78 -18.12 -17.76
C ARG A 102 13.76 -19.29 -18.75
N GLY A 103 14.42 -20.38 -18.38
CA GLY A 103 14.57 -21.55 -19.26
C GLY A 103 15.54 -21.25 -20.41
N ASP A 104 15.05 -21.37 -21.63
CA ASP A 104 15.72 -21.01 -22.89
C ASP A 104 15.50 -19.54 -23.31
N LYS A 105 14.61 -18.82 -22.62
CA LYS A 105 14.31 -17.40 -22.88
C LYS A 105 15.09 -16.43 -22.01
N VAL A 106 15.34 -15.26 -22.57
CA VAL A 106 15.84 -14.07 -21.90
C VAL A 106 14.67 -13.15 -21.56
N LEU A 107 14.61 -12.71 -20.31
CA LEU A 107 13.69 -11.69 -19.84
C LEU A 107 14.27 -10.31 -20.12
N ILE A 108 13.56 -9.53 -20.94
CA ILE A 108 13.96 -8.21 -21.40
C ILE A 108 12.91 -7.14 -21.08
N GLN A 109 13.31 -5.88 -21.21
CA GLN A 109 12.42 -4.72 -21.25
C GLN A 109 12.75 -3.87 -22.48
N ILE A 110 11.72 -3.45 -23.21
CA ILE A 110 11.85 -2.52 -24.33
C ILE A 110 11.26 -1.16 -23.95
N GLN A 111 11.89 -0.09 -24.42
CA GLN A 111 11.28 1.23 -24.50
C GLN A 111 10.70 1.43 -25.91
N TYR A 112 9.45 1.86 -26.02
CA TYR A 112 8.76 2.10 -27.28
C TYR A 112 8.39 3.58 -27.48
N PHE A 113 8.14 3.98 -28.73
CA PHE A 113 7.93 5.40 -29.06
C PHE A 113 6.65 5.97 -28.43
N LYS A 114 6.75 7.20 -27.90
CA LYS A 114 5.67 7.93 -27.19
C LYS A 114 4.38 8.18 -27.99
N ASN A 115 4.41 7.96 -29.30
CA ASN A 115 3.26 8.13 -30.19
C ASN A 115 2.53 6.81 -30.51
N ILE A 116 2.92 5.69 -29.91
CA ILE A 116 2.27 4.38 -30.02
C ILE A 116 1.38 4.19 -28.78
N THR A 117 0.09 3.91 -28.99
CA THR A 117 -0.88 3.70 -27.90
C THR A 117 -0.73 2.30 -27.30
N LEU A 118 -1.33 2.08 -26.12
CA LEU A 118 -1.34 0.76 -25.46
C LEU A 118 -1.93 -0.34 -26.37
N ASP A 119 -3.03 -0.05 -27.06
CA ASP A 119 -3.66 -0.99 -27.99
C ASP A 119 -2.74 -1.32 -29.18
N GLU A 120 -2.09 -0.30 -29.74
CA GLU A 120 -1.18 -0.47 -30.88
C GLU A 120 0.06 -1.28 -30.50
N ILE A 121 0.72 -0.99 -29.38
CA ILE A 121 1.90 -1.75 -28.95
C ILE A 121 1.51 -3.19 -28.58
N SER A 122 0.36 -3.40 -27.94
CA SER A 122 -0.15 -4.74 -27.62
C SER A 122 -0.41 -5.58 -28.88
N VAL A 123 -0.91 -4.98 -29.95
CA VAL A 123 -1.11 -5.64 -31.25
C VAL A 123 0.22 -5.90 -31.95
N LEU A 124 1.16 -4.94 -31.93
CA LEU A 124 2.49 -5.09 -32.55
C LEU A 124 3.30 -6.22 -31.90
N LEU A 125 3.33 -6.28 -30.57
CA LEU A 125 4.03 -7.31 -29.81
C LEU A 125 3.44 -8.71 -30.06
N LYS A 126 2.10 -8.83 -30.10
CA LYS A 126 1.42 -10.09 -30.42
C LYS A 126 1.67 -10.55 -31.87
N ASN A 127 1.75 -9.62 -32.82
CA ASN A 127 2.03 -9.94 -34.23
C ASN A 127 3.47 -10.44 -34.46
N ASP A 128 4.40 -10.09 -33.56
CA ASP A 128 5.80 -10.55 -33.61
C ASP A 128 6.05 -11.80 -32.75
N ASP A 129 4.98 -12.43 -32.24
CA ASP A 129 5.02 -13.67 -31.44
C ASP A 129 5.94 -13.55 -30.21
N LEU A 130 5.64 -12.55 -29.37
CA LEU A 130 6.38 -12.20 -28.16
C LEU A 130 5.55 -12.49 -26.90
N GLU A 131 6.17 -13.12 -25.91
CA GLU A 131 5.57 -13.34 -24.59
C GLU A 131 5.60 -12.04 -23.80
N ILE A 132 4.45 -11.41 -23.64
CA ILE A 132 4.29 -10.15 -22.90
C ILE A 132 4.16 -10.48 -21.42
N LEU A 133 5.09 -10.00 -20.61
CA LEU A 133 5.04 -10.11 -19.15
C LEU A 133 4.18 -8.98 -18.58
N GLU A 134 4.46 -7.74 -19.00
CA GLU A 134 3.77 -6.53 -18.53
C GLU A 134 3.97 -5.35 -19.51
N ILE A 135 3.05 -4.39 -19.55
CA ILE A 135 3.18 -3.15 -20.34
C ILE A 135 2.84 -1.94 -19.48
N PHE A 136 3.80 -1.02 -19.34
CA PHE A 136 3.65 0.23 -18.60
C PHE A 136 3.41 1.39 -19.57
N THR A 137 2.23 2.00 -19.46
CA THR A 137 1.85 3.19 -20.25
C THR A 137 2.68 4.41 -19.84
N THR A 138 2.90 4.59 -18.54
CA THR A 138 3.88 5.53 -17.99
C THR A 138 5.29 5.04 -18.36
N GLY A 139 6.16 5.91 -18.86
CA GLY A 139 7.50 5.54 -19.33
C GLY A 139 7.57 4.90 -20.73
N HIS A 140 6.46 4.34 -21.23
CA HIS A 140 6.36 3.64 -22.53
C HIS A 140 7.30 2.43 -22.59
N VAL A 141 7.12 1.50 -21.65
CA VAL A 141 7.97 0.31 -21.46
C VAL A 141 7.13 -0.96 -21.56
N ALA A 142 7.65 -2.01 -22.17
CA ALA A 142 7.07 -3.35 -22.11
C ALA A 142 8.12 -4.37 -21.67
N MET A 143 7.76 -5.20 -20.69
CA MET A 143 8.57 -6.34 -20.24
C MET A 143 8.15 -7.60 -21.00
N LEU A 144 9.11 -8.32 -21.55
CA LEU A 144 8.90 -9.42 -22.49
C LEU A 144 9.83 -10.59 -22.16
N ALA A 145 9.43 -11.81 -22.52
CA ALA A 145 10.33 -12.95 -22.62
C ALA A 145 10.56 -13.32 -24.10
N ILE A 146 11.82 -13.40 -24.52
CA ILE A 146 12.21 -13.69 -25.90
C ILE A 146 13.28 -14.78 -25.97
N ASP A 147 13.33 -15.51 -27.08
CA ASP A 147 14.41 -16.46 -27.34
C ASP A 147 15.74 -15.69 -27.59
N ILE A 148 16.85 -16.21 -27.07
CA ILE A 148 18.15 -15.48 -27.07
C ILE A 148 18.66 -15.16 -28.49
N ASP A 149 18.33 -15.98 -29.49
CA ASP A 149 18.71 -15.78 -30.89
C ASP A 149 17.83 -14.73 -31.62
N ARG A 150 16.72 -14.29 -31.00
CA ARG A 150 15.83 -13.25 -31.56
C ARG A 150 16.18 -11.83 -31.13
N ILE A 151 17.21 -11.61 -30.30
CA ILE A 151 17.63 -10.28 -29.82
C ILE A 151 17.81 -9.26 -30.97
N ASP A 152 18.57 -9.61 -32.02
CA ASP A 152 18.78 -8.73 -33.19
C ASP A 152 17.49 -8.54 -34.03
N GLU A 153 16.61 -9.55 -34.08
CA GLU A 153 15.32 -9.48 -34.77
C GLU A 153 14.40 -8.45 -34.10
N ILE A 154 14.30 -8.49 -32.77
CA ILE A 154 13.40 -7.60 -32.01
C ILE A 154 13.97 -6.18 -31.95
N ALA A 155 15.29 -6.01 -31.81
CA ALA A 155 15.92 -4.70 -31.98
C ALA A 155 15.63 -4.07 -33.35
N SER A 156 15.50 -4.87 -34.43
CA SER A 156 15.22 -4.36 -35.77
C SER A 156 13.84 -3.72 -35.97
N ARG A 157 12.90 -3.96 -35.05
CA ARG A 157 11.50 -3.53 -35.17
C ARG A 157 11.36 -2.01 -35.03
N ASN A 158 10.41 -1.43 -35.78
CA ASN A 158 10.24 0.03 -35.89
C ASN A 158 9.53 0.66 -34.69
N TYR A 159 8.93 -0.13 -33.80
CA TYR A 159 8.36 0.32 -32.53
C TYR A 159 9.34 0.31 -31.36
N VAL A 160 10.46 -0.43 -31.46
CA VAL A 160 11.51 -0.51 -30.42
C VAL A 160 12.46 0.68 -30.54
N GLN A 161 12.54 1.50 -29.49
CA GLN A 161 13.48 2.60 -29.34
C GLN A 161 14.78 2.14 -28.66
N TYR A 162 14.66 1.36 -27.59
CA TYR A 162 15.79 0.76 -26.85
C TYR A 162 15.35 -0.57 -26.23
N MET A 163 16.30 -1.47 -25.97
CA MET A 163 16.07 -2.78 -25.37
C MET A 163 17.17 -3.08 -24.35
N ASP A 164 16.77 -3.56 -23.19
CA ASP A 164 17.63 -3.94 -22.07
C ASP A 164 17.21 -5.31 -21.52
N VAL A 165 18.07 -5.96 -20.74
CA VAL A 165 17.62 -7.05 -19.84
C VAL A 165 16.68 -6.46 -18.79
N ILE A 166 15.87 -7.29 -18.10
CA ILE A 166 15.08 -6.80 -16.95
C ILE A 166 16.00 -6.26 -15.82
N THR A 167 15.51 -6.04 -14.62
CA THR A 167 16.32 -5.46 -13.54
C THR A 167 16.67 -6.54 -12.49
N PRO A 168 17.95 -6.68 -12.06
CA PRO A 168 18.38 -7.75 -11.13
C PRO A 168 17.74 -7.64 -9.74
N PRO A 169 17.71 -8.75 -8.97
CA PRO A 169 17.10 -8.80 -7.64
C PRO A 169 17.77 -7.82 -6.67
N SER A 170 16.95 -7.27 -5.78
CA SER A 170 17.32 -6.21 -4.85
C SER A 170 18.05 -6.75 -3.61
N ILE A 171 18.96 -5.96 -3.04
CA ILE A 171 19.71 -6.30 -1.81
C ILE A 171 19.47 -5.22 -0.75
N LYS A 172 19.28 -5.68 0.49
CA LYS A 172 19.09 -4.88 1.71
C LYS A 172 20.41 -4.32 2.22
N GLU A 173 20.35 -3.08 2.66
CA GLU A 173 21.45 -2.26 3.18
C GLU A 173 20.85 -1.37 4.26
N ASP A 174 21.61 -0.64 5.06
CA ASP A 174 21.09 -0.38 6.41
C ASP A 174 21.45 1.05 6.96
N THR A 175 21.51 1.42 8.26
CA THR A 175 21.22 2.83 8.70
C THR A 175 21.87 3.56 9.95
N ASP A 176 21.80 4.92 10.02
CA ASP A 176 22.04 5.88 11.16
C ASP A 176 21.71 7.37 10.77
N GLY A 177 21.93 8.42 11.62
CA GLY A 177 21.34 9.76 11.40
C GLY A 177 21.68 11.05 12.25
N ARG A 178 20.81 11.42 13.21
CA ARG A 178 20.20 12.79 13.33
C ARG A 178 21.07 14.02 13.62
N GLY A 179 21.91 14.00 14.66
CA GLY A 179 22.64 15.21 15.09
C GLY A 179 23.59 15.70 13.99
N LEU A 180 24.29 14.77 13.35
CA LEU A 180 25.24 15.05 12.27
C LEU A 180 24.56 15.76 11.08
N HIS A 181 23.29 15.46 10.82
CA HIS A 181 22.51 16.07 9.73
C HIS A 181 21.97 17.48 10.06
N ARG A 182 22.10 17.93 11.32
CA ARG A 182 21.49 19.15 11.89
C ARG A 182 19.95 19.15 11.92
N SER A 183 19.30 17.99 11.83
CA SER A 183 17.83 17.87 11.83
C SER A 183 17.19 18.38 13.13
N ASN A 184 17.89 18.23 14.26
CA ASN A 184 17.52 18.79 15.58
C ASN A 184 17.37 20.34 15.56
N SER A 185 18.12 21.03 14.69
CA SER A 185 18.05 22.49 14.57
C SER A 185 16.85 22.97 13.74
N LEU A 186 16.13 22.05 13.08
CA LEU A 186 14.90 22.28 12.32
C LEU A 186 13.68 21.85 13.14
N ASP A 187 13.71 20.65 13.71
CA ASP A 187 12.73 20.17 14.69
C ASP A 187 13.26 20.37 16.13
N THR A 188 13.18 21.62 16.59
CA THR A 188 13.68 22.07 17.90
C THR A 188 12.76 21.75 19.09
N GLN A 189 11.56 21.22 18.83
CA GLN A 189 10.48 20.92 19.81
C GLN A 189 10.22 22.00 20.89
N GLN A 190 10.46 23.27 20.57
CA GLN A 190 10.45 24.40 21.53
C GLN A 190 9.45 25.48 21.15
N VAL A 191 8.89 26.15 22.17
CA VAL A 191 8.02 27.31 21.97
C VAL A 191 8.81 28.45 21.33
N GLY A 192 8.48 28.77 20.07
CA GLY A 192 9.17 29.80 19.28
C GLY A 192 10.41 29.32 18.51
N GLY A 193 10.77 28.04 18.61
CA GLY A 193 11.75 27.40 17.72
C GLY A 193 11.19 27.18 16.31
N ARG A 194 12.03 26.67 15.39
CA ARG A 194 11.66 26.46 13.98
C ARG A 194 10.51 25.47 13.82
N ASN A 195 10.60 24.34 14.52
CA ASN A 195 9.61 23.27 14.56
C ASN A 195 9.17 22.78 13.15
N TYR A 196 10.10 22.76 12.20
CA TYR A 196 9.89 22.15 10.89
C TYR A 196 10.03 20.63 11.04
N THR A 197 8.88 19.96 11.13
CA THR A 197 8.77 18.51 11.36
C THR A 197 8.50 17.74 10.08
N GLY A 198 8.36 18.41 8.92
CA GLY A 198 7.87 17.79 7.69
C GLY A 198 6.34 17.75 7.61
N ALA A 199 5.66 18.59 8.39
CA ALA A 199 4.20 18.59 8.51
C ALA A 199 3.51 18.88 7.17
N GLY A 200 2.53 18.04 6.80
CA GLY A 200 1.81 18.16 5.53
C GLY A 200 2.66 17.88 4.29
N ILE A 201 3.83 17.27 4.45
CA ILE A 201 4.64 16.72 3.35
C ILE A 201 4.47 15.20 3.36
N GLY A 202 4.01 14.65 2.23
CA GLY A 202 3.86 13.21 2.06
C GLY A 202 5.15 12.55 1.61
N VAL A 203 5.54 11.50 2.33
CA VAL A 203 6.79 10.76 2.15
C VAL A 203 6.48 9.29 1.87
N LEU A 204 7.08 8.72 0.83
CA LEU A 204 6.87 7.33 0.41
C LEU A 204 8.11 6.47 0.70
N VAL A 205 7.96 5.47 1.56
CA VAL A 205 8.94 4.42 1.80
C VAL A 205 8.63 3.25 0.88
N ARG A 206 9.49 3.01 -0.12
CA ARG A 206 9.34 1.91 -1.08
C ARG A 206 10.28 0.78 -0.69
N ASP A 207 9.78 -0.15 0.12
CA ASP A 207 10.62 -1.12 0.81
C ASP A 207 10.09 -2.57 0.75
N ASP A 208 10.49 -3.45 1.67
CA ASP A 208 10.20 -4.87 1.57
C ASP A 208 8.73 -5.24 1.86
N GLY A 209 8.06 -4.54 2.77
CA GLY A 209 6.67 -4.85 3.14
C GLY A 209 5.92 -3.77 3.92
N ILE A 210 4.90 -4.21 4.64
CA ILE A 210 4.13 -3.42 5.62
C ILE A 210 5.06 -2.95 6.75
N VAL A 211 4.86 -1.72 7.23
CA VAL A 211 5.56 -1.15 8.38
C VAL A 211 4.62 -1.07 9.59
N GLY A 212 5.12 -1.47 10.75
CA GLY A 212 4.40 -1.54 12.01
C GLY A 212 3.66 -2.87 12.24
N PRO A 213 2.84 -2.95 13.31
CA PRO A 213 2.34 -1.84 14.10
C PRO A 213 3.39 -1.20 15.02
N HIS A 214 3.50 0.13 14.99
CA HIS A 214 4.30 0.88 15.96
C HIS A 214 3.74 2.29 16.19
N ILE A 215 3.52 2.68 17.45
CA ILE A 215 2.99 3.99 17.86
C ILE A 215 3.81 5.21 17.44
N ASP A 216 5.04 5.03 16.95
CA ASP A 216 5.86 6.12 16.41
C ASP A 216 5.28 6.65 15.09
N PHE A 217 4.33 5.94 14.46
CA PHE A 217 3.61 6.36 13.25
C PHE A 217 2.11 6.60 13.48
N GLU A 218 1.67 6.71 14.74
CA GLU A 218 0.25 6.92 15.10
C GLU A 218 -0.40 8.04 14.26
N GLY A 219 -1.59 7.77 13.72
CA GLY A 219 -2.35 8.69 12.88
C GLY A 219 -1.63 9.26 11.63
N ARG A 220 -0.51 8.67 11.18
CA ARG A 220 0.30 9.18 10.05
C ARG A 220 0.73 8.14 9.02
N ILE A 221 0.46 6.84 9.21
CA ILE A 221 0.90 5.78 8.30
C ILE A 221 -0.23 5.22 7.43
N ASP A 222 0.06 5.02 6.14
CA ASP A 222 -0.79 4.34 5.16
C ASP A 222 -0.04 3.13 4.56
N ASN A 223 -0.44 1.94 5.01
CA ASN A 223 0.03 0.64 4.50
C ASN A 223 -0.86 0.06 3.38
N SER A 224 -1.88 0.77 2.90
CA SER A 224 -2.89 0.22 1.95
C SER A 224 -2.32 -0.20 0.59
N GLN A 225 -1.11 0.25 0.25
CA GLN A 225 -0.38 -0.08 -0.98
C GLN A 225 0.79 -1.06 -0.76
N ALA A 226 0.89 -1.63 0.44
CA ALA A 226 1.93 -2.58 0.85
C ALA A 226 1.33 -3.95 1.19
N SER A 227 2.17 -4.99 1.12
CA SER A 227 1.81 -6.38 1.39
C SER A 227 3.01 -7.15 1.95
N GLY A 228 2.75 -8.24 2.67
CA GLY A 228 3.78 -8.99 3.42
C GLY A 228 3.83 -8.63 4.92
N THR A 229 4.50 -9.46 5.72
CA THR A 229 4.67 -9.31 7.18
C THR A 229 6.05 -9.86 7.58
N GLY A 230 6.60 -9.46 8.75
CA GLY A 230 7.91 -9.93 9.22
C GLY A 230 9.09 -9.30 8.47
N GLN A 231 9.00 -8.01 8.14
CA GLN A 231 9.83 -7.33 7.13
C GLN A 231 10.48 -6.05 7.67
N THR A 232 11.35 -6.22 8.67
CA THR A 232 11.92 -5.16 9.53
C THR A 232 12.80 -4.09 8.86
N HIS A 233 13.05 -4.16 7.54
CA HIS A 233 13.90 -3.18 6.86
C HIS A 233 13.09 -1.94 6.49
N GLY A 234 11.86 -2.10 6.02
CA GLY A 234 10.90 -1.01 5.85
C GLY A 234 10.67 -0.23 7.15
N ASP A 235 10.49 -0.94 8.27
CA ASP A 235 10.30 -0.32 9.60
C ASP A 235 11.47 0.58 9.97
N GLY A 236 12.68 0.02 9.89
CA GLY A 236 13.87 0.78 10.22
C GLY A 236 14.07 1.99 9.30
N VAL A 237 13.74 1.90 8.01
CA VAL A 237 13.82 3.02 7.05
C VAL A 237 12.78 4.09 7.38
N ALA A 238 11.55 3.69 7.70
CA ALA A 238 10.46 4.58 8.06
C ALA A 238 10.71 5.33 9.39
N GLY A 239 11.27 4.66 10.40
CA GLY A 239 11.54 5.25 11.71
C GLY A 239 12.51 6.42 11.65
N ILE A 240 13.54 6.30 10.82
CA ILE A 240 14.55 7.35 10.60
C ILE A 240 13.95 8.53 9.86
N LEU A 241 13.15 8.22 8.84
CA LEU A 241 12.52 9.23 8.01
C LEU A 241 11.53 10.04 8.85
N ALA A 242 10.60 9.37 9.54
CA ALA A 242 9.41 10.00 10.11
C ALA A 242 8.86 9.37 11.41
N GLY A 243 9.64 8.54 12.13
CA GLY A 243 9.25 8.02 13.45
C GLY A 243 9.13 9.14 14.49
N ALA A 244 8.07 9.15 15.29
CA ALA A 244 7.79 10.25 16.21
C ALA A 244 8.63 10.24 17.50
N GLY A 245 9.21 9.11 17.89
CA GLY A 245 9.74 8.90 19.24
C GLY A 245 8.63 8.94 20.30
N ASN A 246 7.45 8.39 19.97
CA ASN A 246 6.30 8.30 20.88
C ASN A 246 6.57 7.22 21.94
N LEU A 247 7.14 6.07 21.55
CA LEU A 247 7.58 5.06 22.50
C LEU A 247 8.85 5.49 23.24
N ASN A 248 9.96 5.76 22.53
CA ASN A 248 11.17 6.34 23.10
C ASN A 248 11.51 7.69 22.44
N PRO A 249 11.52 8.83 23.18
CA PRO A 249 11.88 10.13 22.62
C PRO A 249 13.31 10.20 22.03
N GLU A 250 14.21 9.31 22.43
CA GLU A 250 15.60 9.24 21.92
C GLU A 250 15.64 8.75 20.46
N ASN A 251 14.64 7.97 20.03
CA ASN A 251 14.59 7.30 18.72
C ASN A 251 13.70 8.04 17.70
N ARG A 252 13.32 9.30 17.98
CA ARG A 252 12.58 10.16 17.03
C ARG A 252 13.39 10.37 15.75
N GLY A 253 12.76 10.21 14.59
CA GLY A 253 13.32 10.43 13.25
C GLY A 253 13.43 11.91 12.83
N MET A 254 13.84 12.14 11.58
CA MET A 254 14.10 13.47 11.03
C MET A 254 12.82 14.30 10.86
N ALA A 255 11.83 13.74 10.16
CA ALA A 255 10.60 14.38 9.72
C ALA A 255 9.38 13.74 10.38
N ALA A 256 9.38 13.75 11.71
CA ALA A 256 8.36 13.15 12.56
C ALA A 256 6.92 13.70 12.37
N GLY A 257 6.72 14.75 11.55
CA GLY A 257 5.41 15.32 11.20
C GLY A 257 4.88 14.91 9.82
N SER A 258 5.66 14.19 9.01
CA SER A 258 5.24 13.79 7.65
C SER A 258 4.20 12.67 7.64
N ASP A 259 3.38 12.66 6.59
CA ASP A 259 2.44 11.58 6.29
C ASP A 259 3.20 10.46 5.53
N VAL A 260 3.23 9.26 6.11
CA VAL A 260 4.09 8.15 5.70
C VAL A 260 3.29 7.14 4.89
N TYR A 261 3.57 7.07 3.59
CA TYR A 261 3.00 6.06 2.69
C TYR A 261 4.00 4.91 2.52
N ILE A 262 3.51 3.67 2.50
CA ILE A 262 4.33 2.46 2.32
C ILE A 262 3.92 1.75 1.02
N SER A 263 4.90 1.29 0.24
CA SER A 263 4.67 0.34 -0.85
C SER A 263 5.80 -0.66 -0.99
N ASN A 264 5.51 -1.84 -1.53
CA ASN A 264 6.56 -2.81 -1.86
C ASN A 264 7.48 -2.26 -2.97
N TYR A 265 8.78 -2.49 -2.84
CA TYR A 265 9.78 -2.04 -3.80
C TYR A 265 9.63 -2.73 -5.16
N ALA A 266 9.25 -1.96 -6.19
CA ALA A 266 9.37 -2.37 -7.59
C ALA A 266 10.49 -1.58 -8.28
N SER A 267 11.38 -2.27 -9.00
CA SER A 267 12.55 -1.64 -9.61
C SER A 267 12.25 -0.79 -10.85
N SER A 268 11.05 -0.91 -11.43
CA SER A 268 10.61 -0.12 -12.58
C SER A 268 10.31 1.34 -12.24
N PHE A 269 9.90 1.63 -10.99
CA PHE A 269 9.28 2.90 -10.55
C PHE A 269 7.98 3.26 -11.30
N LEU A 270 7.36 2.27 -11.96
CA LEU A 270 6.16 2.42 -12.79
C LEU A 270 4.95 1.66 -12.23
N ASP A 271 5.11 1.02 -11.06
CA ASP A 271 4.03 0.36 -10.31
C ASP A 271 2.92 1.36 -9.93
N LEU A 272 1.68 0.86 -9.86
CA LEU A 272 0.51 1.70 -9.58
C LEU A 272 0.51 2.28 -8.16
N SER A 273 1.04 1.55 -7.19
CA SER A 273 1.18 1.99 -5.79
C SER A 273 2.07 3.24 -5.68
N THR A 274 3.19 3.30 -6.39
CA THR A 274 4.07 4.47 -6.45
C THR A 274 3.52 5.58 -7.33
N THR A 275 3.09 5.23 -8.55
CA THR A 275 2.73 6.25 -9.56
C THR A 275 1.40 6.94 -9.23
N SER A 276 0.45 6.28 -8.56
CA SER A 276 -0.80 6.92 -8.13
C SER A 276 -0.55 8.03 -7.09
N LEU A 277 0.25 7.74 -6.05
CA LEU A 277 0.62 8.67 -4.98
C LEU A 277 1.46 9.86 -5.45
N ILE A 278 2.29 9.68 -6.48
CA ILE A 278 3.02 10.77 -7.14
C ILE A 278 2.05 11.62 -7.98
N ASN A 279 1.19 10.99 -8.78
CA ASN A 279 0.34 11.69 -9.76
C ASN A 279 -0.85 12.41 -9.12
N ASN A 280 -1.37 11.94 -7.98
CA ASN A 280 -2.44 12.61 -7.24
C ASN A 280 -1.92 13.73 -6.31
N GLY A 281 -0.60 13.80 -6.10
CA GLY A 281 0.04 14.78 -5.21
C GLY A 281 0.05 14.40 -3.72
N SER A 282 -0.30 13.16 -3.36
CA SER A 282 -0.15 12.66 -1.98
C SER A 282 1.31 12.58 -1.54
N VAL A 283 2.25 12.37 -2.45
CA VAL A 283 3.68 12.20 -2.14
C VAL A 283 4.54 13.23 -2.87
N GLN A 284 5.47 13.85 -2.14
CA GLN A 284 6.48 14.76 -2.67
C GLN A 284 7.88 14.16 -2.66
N ILE A 285 8.17 13.26 -1.72
CA ILE A 285 9.50 12.69 -1.54
C ILE A 285 9.38 11.17 -1.46
N THR A 286 10.15 10.45 -2.29
CA THR A 286 10.24 9.00 -2.19
C THR A 286 11.61 8.61 -1.66
N ASN A 287 11.65 7.69 -0.71
CA ASN A 287 12.85 6.94 -0.37
C ASN A 287 12.81 5.56 -1.07
N SER A 288 13.95 5.08 -1.56
CA SER A 288 14.12 3.65 -1.88
C SER A 288 15.53 3.20 -1.58
N SER A 289 15.64 2.26 -0.65
CA SER A 289 16.90 1.79 -0.08
C SER A 289 17.48 0.54 -0.77
N TYR A 290 17.11 0.32 -2.04
CA TYR A 290 17.51 -0.83 -2.84
C TYR A 290 18.33 -0.46 -4.09
N GLY A 291 19.36 -1.26 -4.36
CA GLY A 291 20.11 -1.26 -5.60
C GLY A 291 19.79 -2.47 -6.48
N ASN A 292 19.99 -2.33 -7.80
CA ASN A 292 19.85 -3.42 -8.77
C ASN A 292 21.09 -3.47 -9.66
N GLY A 293 21.97 -4.44 -9.39
CA GLY A 293 23.27 -4.52 -10.06
C GLY A 293 24.19 -3.37 -9.67
N CYS A 294 25.38 -3.34 -10.26
CA CYS A 294 26.40 -2.37 -9.91
C CYS A 294 26.90 -1.66 -11.17
N ASN A 295 27.04 -0.33 -11.09
CA ASN A 295 27.54 0.53 -12.16
C ASN A 295 26.78 0.39 -13.51
N ALA A 296 25.45 0.26 -13.45
CA ALA A 296 24.62 -0.13 -14.61
C ALA A 296 24.48 0.93 -15.72
N GLY A 297 25.09 2.11 -15.58
CA GLY A 297 24.91 3.22 -16.52
C GLY A 297 23.57 3.96 -16.40
N TYR A 298 23.31 4.79 -17.40
CA TYR A 298 22.04 5.51 -17.53
C TYR A 298 20.99 4.60 -18.20
N THR A 299 20.33 3.79 -17.38
CA THR A 299 19.35 2.76 -17.78
C THR A 299 17.95 3.33 -18.08
N ILE A 300 17.01 2.46 -18.49
CA ILE A 300 15.59 2.83 -18.60
C ILE A 300 15.06 3.36 -17.26
N THR A 301 15.43 2.74 -16.14
CA THR A 301 15.01 3.19 -14.81
C THR A 301 15.59 4.55 -14.43
N ALA A 302 16.82 4.87 -14.83
CA ALA A 302 17.39 6.23 -14.74
C ALA A 302 16.58 7.25 -15.55
N ASN A 303 16.19 6.89 -16.78
CA ASN A 303 15.34 7.72 -17.64
C ASN A 303 13.95 7.95 -17.01
N THR A 304 13.35 6.92 -16.40
CA THR A 304 12.04 7.01 -15.72
C THR A 304 12.08 8.01 -14.57
N VAL A 305 13.00 7.87 -13.62
CA VAL A 305 13.05 8.74 -12.42
C VAL A 305 13.42 10.19 -12.75
N ASP A 306 14.36 10.41 -13.70
CA ASP A 306 14.64 11.77 -14.20
C ASP A 306 13.42 12.34 -14.94
N SER A 307 12.62 11.52 -15.64
CA SER A 307 11.39 11.96 -16.31
C SER A 307 10.26 12.28 -15.32
N GLN A 308 10.09 11.48 -14.25
CA GLN A 308 9.11 11.72 -13.20
C GLN A 308 9.37 13.06 -12.52
N ILE A 309 10.61 13.35 -12.13
CA ILE A 309 11.00 14.64 -11.54
C ILE A 309 10.81 15.82 -12.53
N ASN A 310 11.10 15.63 -13.82
CA ASN A 310 10.86 16.67 -14.84
C ASN A 310 9.36 16.95 -15.07
N ASN A 311 8.49 15.94 -14.95
CA ASN A 311 7.04 16.07 -15.15
C ASN A 311 6.31 16.57 -13.89
N THR A 312 6.82 16.23 -12.71
CA THR A 312 6.28 16.63 -11.39
C THR A 312 7.36 17.41 -10.64
N PRO A 313 7.49 18.73 -10.85
CA PRO A 313 8.65 19.49 -10.37
C PRO A 313 8.85 19.51 -8.85
N SER A 314 7.82 19.24 -8.05
CA SER A 314 7.89 19.11 -6.59
C SER A 314 8.36 17.72 -6.12
N LEU A 315 8.50 16.73 -7.02
CA LEU A 315 8.93 15.38 -6.68
C LEU A 315 10.44 15.30 -6.49
N LEU A 316 10.88 14.69 -5.39
CA LEU A 316 12.27 14.34 -5.11
C LEU A 316 12.41 12.82 -4.87
N HIS A 317 13.24 12.15 -5.67
CA HIS A 317 13.64 10.77 -5.41
C HIS A 317 14.97 10.74 -4.65
N VAL A 318 15.01 10.01 -3.53
CA VAL A 318 16.19 9.82 -2.68
C VAL A 318 16.51 8.33 -2.55
N PHE A 319 17.76 7.96 -2.79
CA PHE A 319 18.24 6.58 -2.85
C PHE A 319 19.54 6.38 -2.05
N SER A 320 19.74 5.18 -1.51
CA SER A 320 21.01 4.75 -0.90
C SER A 320 22.11 4.64 -1.96
N ALA A 321 23.38 5.01 -1.76
CA ALA A 321 24.39 4.87 -2.81
C ALA A 321 24.67 3.39 -3.22
N GLY A 322 24.47 2.47 -2.28
CA GLY A 322 24.95 1.09 -2.35
C GLY A 322 25.99 0.81 -1.27
N ASN A 323 26.12 -0.46 -0.87
CA ASN A 323 27.15 -0.97 0.03
C ASN A 323 28.17 -1.83 -0.74
N SER A 324 28.45 -1.50 -2.00
CA SER A 324 29.29 -2.31 -2.91
C SER A 324 30.77 -1.89 -2.93
N ASN A 325 31.25 -1.18 -1.91
CA ASN A 325 32.68 -0.87 -1.82
C ASN A 325 33.52 -2.14 -1.66
N GLY A 326 34.49 -2.31 -2.55
CA GLY A 326 35.26 -3.56 -2.72
C GLY A 326 34.87 -4.36 -3.96
N SER A 327 33.70 -4.13 -4.56
CA SER A 327 33.25 -4.79 -5.80
C SER A 327 33.76 -4.07 -7.05
N ASP A 328 34.47 -4.78 -7.93
CA ASP A 328 34.88 -4.24 -9.25
C ASP A 328 33.71 -4.28 -10.23
N CYS A 329 33.07 -3.13 -10.39
CA CYS A 329 31.90 -2.95 -11.25
C CYS A 329 32.27 -2.41 -12.64
N GLY A 330 33.46 -2.76 -13.14
CA GLY A 330 33.83 -2.55 -14.54
C GLY A 330 34.17 -1.10 -14.93
N TYR A 331 34.25 -0.17 -13.98
CA TYR A 331 34.66 1.22 -14.25
C TYR A 331 36.13 1.33 -14.73
N GLY A 332 36.95 0.31 -14.47
CA GLY A 332 38.37 0.29 -14.86
C GLY A 332 39.34 0.88 -13.83
N ALA A 333 38.84 1.24 -12.64
CA ALA A 333 39.64 1.77 -11.52
C ALA A 333 39.80 0.77 -10.34
N GLY A 334 39.31 -0.46 -10.49
CA GLY A 334 39.28 -1.48 -9.44
C GLY A 334 38.12 -1.33 -8.46
N GLY A 335 37.96 -2.29 -7.55
CA GLY A 335 36.73 -2.46 -6.75
C GLY A 335 36.37 -1.37 -5.73
N GLN A 336 37.20 -0.33 -5.55
CA GLN A 336 36.88 0.78 -4.67
C GLN A 336 36.03 1.87 -5.36
N TRP A 337 36.03 1.95 -6.70
CA TRP A 337 35.52 3.11 -7.44
C TRP A 337 34.53 2.73 -8.54
N GLY A 338 33.58 3.62 -8.80
CA GLY A 338 32.55 3.43 -9.81
C GLY A 338 31.65 2.24 -9.49
N ASN A 339 31.20 2.13 -8.23
CA ASN A 339 30.43 1.00 -7.72
C ASN A 339 29.07 1.41 -7.11
N ILE A 340 28.51 2.54 -7.58
CA ILE A 340 27.11 2.93 -7.31
C ILE A 340 26.16 1.84 -7.81
N THR A 341 25.25 1.40 -6.95
CA THR A 341 24.32 0.29 -7.24
C THR A 341 23.04 0.80 -7.90
N GLY A 342 22.48 0.06 -8.86
CA GLY A 342 21.23 0.46 -9.55
C GLY A 342 21.39 1.60 -10.57
N GLY A 343 20.76 1.44 -11.74
CA GLY A 343 20.74 2.48 -12.77
C GLY A 343 19.92 3.71 -12.37
N HIS A 344 18.80 3.54 -11.64
CA HIS A 344 17.98 4.65 -11.11
C HIS A 344 18.80 5.64 -10.29
N LYS A 345 19.81 5.15 -9.56
CA LYS A 345 20.69 5.96 -8.71
C LYS A 345 21.72 6.77 -9.50
N GLN A 346 21.96 6.40 -10.76
CA GLN A 346 22.77 7.20 -11.70
C GLN A 346 21.97 8.30 -12.40
N GLY A 347 20.67 8.45 -12.12
CA GLY A 347 19.86 9.59 -12.57
C GLY A 347 20.49 10.94 -12.17
N LYS A 348 20.25 11.98 -12.97
CA LYS A 348 20.83 13.32 -12.77
C LYS A 348 20.08 14.12 -11.72
N ASN A 349 18.76 13.94 -11.68
CA ASN A 349 17.86 14.77 -10.89
C ASN A 349 17.54 14.15 -9.52
N VAL A 350 17.79 12.85 -9.35
CA VAL A 350 17.66 12.10 -8.09
C VAL A 350 18.82 12.39 -7.14
N ILE A 351 18.66 12.10 -5.84
CA ILE A 351 19.77 12.06 -4.88
C ILE A 351 20.16 10.59 -4.63
N ALA A 352 21.44 10.27 -4.77
CA ALA A 352 22.07 9.06 -4.25
C ALA A 352 22.96 9.43 -3.05
N THR A 353 22.84 8.69 -1.94
CA THR A 353 23.36 9.10 -0.64
C THR A 353 24.46 8.18 -0.11
N ALA A 354 25.64 8.72 0.19
CA ALA A 354 26.74 8.01 0.86
C ALA A 354 26.48 7.82 2.36
N ASN A 355 27.13 6.81 2.96
CA ASN A 355 27.07 6.49 4.38
C ASN A 355 28.35 6.90 5.13
N VAL A 356 28.18 7.60 6.26
CA VAL A 356 29.20 7.79 7.30
C VAL A 356 28.78 7.19 8.64
N ASN A 357 29.73 6.95 9.54
CA ASN A 357 29.47 6.65 10.95
C ASN A 357 29.05 7.93 11.72
N ASP A 358 28.79 7.79 13.02
CA ASP A 358 28.35 8.86 13.93
C ASP A 358 29.41 9.95 14.12
N ASP A 359 30.68 9.58 14.05
CA ASP A 359 31.82 10.49 13.99
C ASP A 359 32.01 11.21 12.63
N GLY A 360 31.15 10.92 11.64
CA GLY A 360 31.21 11.49 10.29
C GLY A 360 32.27 10.87 9.36
N SER A 361 32.98 9.82 9.77
CA SER A 361 33.91 9.09 8.91
C SER A 361 33.18 8.16 7.92
N LEU A 362 33.64 8.07 6.67
CA LEU A 362 33.00 7.22 5.64
C LEU A 362 32.91 5.76 6.11
N ALA A 363 31.70 5.19 6.05
CA ALA A 363 31.49 3.79 6.34
C ALA A 363 32.19 2.94 5.27
N GLY A 364 32.97 1.94 5.71
CA GLY A 364 33.81 1.15 4.80
C GLY A 364 33.06 0.41 3.69
N SER A 365 31.76 0.20 3.85
CA SER A 365 30.86 -0.41 2.86
C SER A 365 30.34 0.57 1.80
N SER A 366 30.30 1.89 2.07
CA SER A 366 29.63 2.89 1.23
C SER A 366 30.19 2.91 -0.20
N SER A 367 29.32 2.67 -1.19
CA SER A 367 29.66 2.76 -2.61
C SER A 367 30.17 4.16 -2.96
N ASN A 368 31.29 4.19 -3.68
CA ASN A 368 31.89 5.39 -4.22
C ASN A 368 31.55 5.50 -5.71
N GLY A 369 31.39 6.72 -6.20
CA GLY A 369 31.33 6.98 -7.63
C GLY A 369 32.69 6.90 -8.31
N PRO A 370 32.84 7.53 -9.49
CA PRO A 370 31.82 8.31 -10.21
C PRO A 370 30.63 7.46 -10.68
N ALA A 371 29.60 8.12 -11.25
CA ALA A 371 28.68 7.43 -12.14
C ALA A 371 29.44 6.87 -13.38
N THR A 372 28.80 5.98 -14.14
CA THR A 372 29.44 5.30 -15.29
C THR A 372 29.98 6.28 -16.35
N ASP A 373 29.34 7.45 -16.49
CA ASP A 373 29.74 8.52 -17.40
C ASP A 373 30.67 9.58 -16.79
N GLY A 374 31.17 9.35 -15.56
CA GLY A 374 32.14 10.21 -14.89
C GLY A 374 31.56 11.32 -14.01
N ARG A 375 30.23 11.44 -13.92
CA ARG A 375 29.55 12.41 -13.04
C ARG A 375 29.81 12.14 -11.55
N ILE A 376 29.69 13.19 -10.75
CA ILE A 376 29.74 13.12 -9.28
C ILE A 376 28.55 12.28 -8.81
N LYS A 377 28.86 11.15 -8.19
CA LYS A 377 28.00 10.34 -7.34
C LYS A 377 28.87 9.78 -6.19
N PRO A 378 28.31 9.46 -5.02
CA PRO A 378 26.99 9.91 -4.53
C PRO A 378 26.86 11.45 -4.57
N ASP A 379 25.64 11.98 -4.56
CA ASP A 379 25.45 13.45 -4.61
C ASP A 379 25.80 14.08 -3.26
N ILE A 380 25.42 13.43 -2.16
CA ILE A 380 25.57 13.94 -0.79
C ILE A 380 25.77 12.77 0.17
N THR A 381 26.21 13.07 1.38
CA THR A 381 26.41 12.10 2.45
C THR A 381 25.49 12.38 3.64
N ALA A 382 25.07 11.30 4.29
CA ALA A 382 24.43 11.34 5.60
C ALA A 382 25.03 10.24 6.49
N HIS A 383 25.04 10.49 7.80
CA HIS A 383 25.21 9.42 8.80
C HIS A 383 24.23 8.29 8.49
N GLY A 384 24.72 7.06 8.61
CA GLY A 384 24.04 5.87 8.17
C GLY A 384 24.56 4.58 8.84
N GLN A 385 25.37 4.58 9.90
CA GLN A 385 25.85 3.34 10.55
C GLN A 385 25.65 3.31 12.08
N GLY A 386 24.67 2.50 12.56
CA GLY A 386 24.37 2.31 13.99
C GLY A 386 22.94 2.62 14.49
N HIS A 387 21.99 3.10 13.67
CA HIS A 387 20.69 3.63 14.13
C HIS A 387 19.97 2.63 15.03
N ILE A 388 19.46 3.13 16.15
CA ILE A 388 18.29 2.53 16.79
C ILE A 388 17.07 3.11 16.08
N SER A 389 16.34 2.29 15.34
CA SER A 389 15.15 2.66 14.58
C SER A 389 13.97 1.72 14.87
N THR A 390 12.76 2.12 14.48
CA THR A 390 11.51 1.39 14.76
C THR A 390 11.53 -0.01 14.16
N ASP A 391 11.00 -0.98 14.90
CA ASP A 391 10.79 -2.38 14.51
C ASP A 391 9.28 -2.71 14.58
N GLU A 392 8.88 -3.90 14.12
CA GLU A 392 7.50 -4.38 14.27
C GLU A 392 7.08 -4.55 15.75
N ASP A 393 5.77 -4.60 16.01
CA ASP A 393 5.16 -4.78 17.34
C ASP A 393 5.67 -3.81 18.44
N ASN A 394 5.78 -2.53 18.11
CA ASN A 394 6.35 -1.48 18.98
C ASN A 394 7.79 -1.76 19.45
N GLY A 395 8.58 -2.47 18.64
CA GLY A 395 10.00 -2.72 18.90
C GLY A 395 10.92 -1.58 18.42
N TYR A 396 12.20 -1.70 18.77
CA TYR A 396 13.28 -0.94 18.16
C TYR A 396 14.45 -1.89 17.84
N LEU A 397 14.97 -1.84 16.61
CA LEU A 397 16.14 -2.60 16.17
C LEU A 397 17.38 -1.72 16.01
N SER A 398 18.56 -2.36 16.04
CA SER A 398 19.80 -1.76 15.55
C SER A 398 19.99 -2.08 14.07
N PHE A 399 20.40 -1.08 13.29
CA PHE A 399 20.33 -1.02 11.84
C PHE A 399 21.67 -0.26 11.41
N GLY A 400 22.45 -0.62 10.33
CA GLY A 400 23.67 0.09 9.79
C GLY A 400 24.17 -0.09 8.29
N GLY A 401 24.26 0.98 7.45
CA GLY A 401 24.58 1.03 5.98
C GLY A 401 24.15 2.31 5.16
N THR A 402 24.05 2.27 3.81
CA THR A 402 23.57 3.45 3.00
C THR A 402 22.05 3.67 2.98
N SER A 403 21.25 2.72 3.46
CA SER A 403 19.79 2.79 3.52
C SER A 403 19.23 3.61 4.67
N GLY A 404 20.07 4.17 5.54
CA GLY A 404 19.66 5.08 6.63
C GLY A 404 20.11 6.49 6.39
N ALA A 405 21.28 6.59 5.76
CA ALA A 405 21.71 7.82 5.15
C ALA A 405 20.62 8.33 4.17
N ALA A 406 20.04 7.45 3.35
CA ALA A 406 18.97 7.81 2.41
C ALA A 406 17.67 8.36 3.06
N PRO A 407 17.00 7.70 4.02
CA PRO A 407 15.84 8.25 4.73
C PRO A 407 16.21 9.45 5.61
N GLY A 408 17.45 9.52 6.10
CA GLY A 408 17.99 10.72 6.73
C GLY A 408 17.92 11.94 5.80
N ILE A 409 18.47 11.81 4.58
CA ILE A 409 18.35 12.83 3.52
C ILE A 409 16.90 13.10 3.14
N ALA A 410 16.05 12.07 3.00
CA ALA A 410 14.64 12.24 2.64
C ALA A 410 13.87 13.02 3.72
N GLY A 411 14.14 12.74 4.99
CA GLY A 411 13.55 13.44 6.13
C GLY A 411 14.05 14.87 6.26
N VAL A 412 15.36 15.13 6.14
CA VAL A 412 15.87 16.52 6.07
C VAL A 412 15.23 17.28 4.90
N ALA A 413 15.07 16.65 3.74
CA ALA A 413 14.38 17.25 2.61
C ALA A 413 12.90 17.55 2.95
N ALA A 414 12.18 16.67 3.66
CA ALA A 414 10.81 16.93 4.11
C ALA A 414 10.72 18.13 5.07
N GLN A 415 11.65 18.26 6.02
CA GLN A 415 11.75 19.44 6.89
C GLN A 415 12.02 20.73 6.08
N LEU A 416 12.81 20.67 5.00
CA LEU A 416 13.08 21.81 4.13
C LEU A 416 11.89 22.16 3.21
N TYR A 417 11.08 21.17 2.81
CA TYR A 417 9.81 21.40 2.11
C TYR A 417 8.81 22.11 3.03
N ASP A 418 8.70 21.67 4.28
CA ASP A 418 7.87 22.27 5.33
C ASP A 418 8.30 23.74 5.63
N ALA A 419 9.61 23.97 5.77
CA ALA A 419 10.16 25.32 5.90
C ALA A 419 9.81 26.22 4.70
N TYR A 420 10.00 25.70 3.47
CA TYR A 420 9.72 26.46 2.26
C TYR A 420 8.23 26.78 2.13
N GLN A 421 7.33 25.80 2.28
CA GLN A 421 5.88 26.04 2.15
C GLN A 421 5.38 27.02 3.21
N THR A 422 5.92 26.97 4.44
CA THR A 422 5.60 27.90 5.51
C THR A 422 5.94 29.34 5.12
N ILE A 423 7.12 29.55 4.54
CA ILE A 423 7.60 30.87 4.09
C ILE A 423 6.96 31.31 2.75
N ALA A 424 6.47 30.36 1.95
CA ALA A 424 5.85 30.57 0.65
C ALA A 424 4.30 30.60 0.67
N ASN A 425 3.67 30.48 1.86
CA ASN A 425 2.21 30.44 2.07
C ASN A 425 1.54 29.20 1.44
N GLY A 426 2.03 28.01 1.76
CA GLY A 426 1.49 26.72 1.30
C GLY A 426 1.90 26.30 -0.11
N ILE A 427 2.85 27.01 -0.73
CA ILE A 427 3.39 26.64 -2.05
C ILE A 427 4.57 25.70 -1.85
N LEU A 428 4.45 24.45 -2.31
CA LEU A 428 5.55 23.48 -2.33
C LEU A 428 6.73 23.97 -3.19
N PRO A 429 7.99 23.69 -2.80
CA PRO A 429 9.15 23.99 -3.62
C PRO A 429 9.24 23.05 -4.84
N GLU A 430 10.03 23.45 -5.83
CA GLU A 430 10.54 22.50 -6.83
C GLU A 430 11.76 21.76 -6.24
N SER A 431 11.85 20.45 -6.45
CA SER A 431 12.91 19.60 -5.91
C SER A 431 14.31 20.03 -6.35
N ALA A 432 14.42 20.62 -7.54
CA ALA A 432 15.64 21.27 -8.03
C ALA A 432 16.19 22.32 -7.07
N LEU A 433 15.33 23.13 -6.43
CA LEU A 433 15.75 24.13 -5.47
C LEU A 433 16.23 23.48 -4.18
N ILE A 434 15.49 22.50 -3.66
CA ILE A 434 15.82 21.84 -2.39
C ILE A 434 17.11 21.03 -2.51
N LYS A 435 17.29 20.26 -3.60
CA LYS A 435 18.57 19.58 -3.89
C LYS A 435 19.71 20.60 -4.01
N ALA A 436 19.55 21.68 -4.77
CA ALA A 436 20.59 22.72 -4.90
C ALA A 436 20.98 23.37 -3.56
N ILE A 437 20.00 23.60 -2.67
CA ILE A 437 20.26 24.12 -1.32
C ILE A 437 21.06 23.10 -0.52
N MET A 438 20.59 21.84 -0.42
CA MET A 438 21.27 20.79 0.35
C MET A 438 22.71 20.55 -0.11
N LEU A 439 22.96 20.53 -1.43
CA LEU A 439 24.30 20.34 -1.99
C LEU A 439 25.21 21.57 -1.75
N ASN A 440 24.69 22.80 -1.86
CA ASN A 440 25.52 24.00 -1.66
C ASN A 440 25.93 24.21 -0.19
N THR A 441 25.04 23.85 0.74
CA THR A 441 25.23 24.11 2.18
C THR A 441 25.86 22.94 2.95
N ALA A 442 26.12 21.80 2.31
CA ALA A 442 26.75 20.64 2.92
C ALA A 442 28.11 20.99 3.59
N ASN A 443 28.48 20.23 4.63
CA ASN A 443 29.80 20.35 5.26
C ASN A 443 30.81 19.57 4.42
N ASP A 444 31.79 20.28 3.86
CA ASP A 444 32.87 19.72 3.05
C ASP A 444 33.76 18.83 3.93
N VAL A 445 33.89 17.56 3.56
CA VAL A 445 34.61 16.51 4.30
C VAL A 445 35.23 15.51 3.32
N GLY A 446 36.33 14.90 3.72
CA GLY A 446 37.13 14.07 2.80
C GLY A 446 38.22 14.90 2.13
N ASN A 447 38.21 14.94 0.80
CA ASN A 447 39.05 15.89 0.06
C ASN A 447 38.45 17.30 0.08
N THR A 448 39.24 18.33 -0.28
CA THR A 448 38.70 19.69 -0.42
C THR A 448 37.88 19.83 -1.70
N GLY A 449 36.67 20.35 -1.57
CA GLY A 449 35.68 20.38 -2.63
C GLY A 449 35.04 19.01 -2.87
N PRO A 450 34.10 18.90 -3.82
CA PRO A 450 33.36 17.66 -4.03
C PRO A 450 34.30 16.50 -4.37
N ASP A 451 34.00 15.30 -3.89
CA ASP A 451 34.71 14.07 -4.23
C ASP A 451 33.77 12.90 -4.56
N PHE A 452 34.32 11.79 -5.05
CA PHE A 452 33.53 10.60 -5.44
C PHE A 452 33.17 9.68 -4.27
N GLN A 453 33.48 10.06 -3.02
CA GLN A 453 33.17 9.27 -1.82
C GLN A 453 32.06 9.92 -1.00
N TYR A 454 32.21 11.21 -0.68
CA TYR A 454 31.27 11.99 0.10
C TYR A 454 30.30 12.83 -0.76
N GLY A 455 30.54 12.92 -2.07
CA GLY A 455 29.78 13.79 -2.97
C GLY A 455 30.11 15.25 -2.69
N TRP A 456 29.08 16.08 -2.46
CA TRP A 456 29.23 17.47 -2.01
C TRP A 456 29.44 17.62 -0.49
N GLY A 457 29.58 16.51 0.25
CA GLY A 457 29.82 16.49 1.70
C GLY A 457 28.63 16.00 2.52
N ILE A 458 28.71 16.19 3.84
CA ILE A 458 27.65 15.77 4.78
C ILE A 458 26.53 16.82 4.81
N VAL A 459 25.27 16.38 4.76
CA VAL A 459 24.10 17.27 4.80
C VAL A 459 24.09 18.19 6.03
N ASN A 460 23.81 19.48 5.82
CA ASN A 460 23.64 20.45 6.89
C ASN A 460 22.27 21.11 6.79
N GLY A 461 21.31 20.57 7.54
CA GLY A 461 19.94 21.09 7.60
C GLY A 461 19.89 22.56 8.05
N LEU A 462 20.69 22.96 9.04
CA LEU A 462 20.66 24.32 9.62
C LEU A 462 21.05 25.40 8.59
N ARG A 463 22.13 25.18 7.84
CA ARG A 463 22.58 26.09 6.78
C ARG A 463 21.62 26.05 5.58
N ALA A 464 21.05 24.89 5.27
CA ALA A 464 19.99 24.74 4.27
C ALA A 464 18.72 25.55 4.62
N VAL A 465 18.21 25.45 5.85
CA VAL A 465 17.01 26.19 6.27
C VAL A 465 17.26 27.70 6.37
N LYS A 466 18.44 28.13 6.89
CA LYS A 466 18.87 29.54 6.87
C LYS A 466 18.89 30.11 5.44
N THR A 467 19.26 29.30 4.44
CA THR A 467 19.25 29.68 3.02
C THR A 467 17.83 29.89 2.48
N ILE A 468 16.85 29.08 2.93
CA ILE A 468 15.42 29.26 2.62
C ILE A 468 14.88 30.53 3.30
N GLU A 469 15.13 30.68 4.61
CA GLU A 469 14.69 31.81 5.46
C GLU A 469 15.16 33.15 4.90
N ASN A 470 16.44 33.25 4.55
CA ASN A 470 17.04 34.46 3.98
C ASN A 470 16.70 34.69 2.50
N ARG A 471 16.09 33.70 1.82
CA ARG A 471 15.79 33.69 0.38
C ARG A 471 17.05 33.91 -0.48
N ASN A 472 18.16 33.28 -0.10
CA ASN A 472 19.45 33.39 -0.81
C ASN A 472 19.51 32.49 -2.06
N PHE A 473 18.51 32.61 -2.92
CA PHE A 473 18.39 31.85 -4.16
C PHE A 473 17.57 32.61 -5.21
N PHE A 474 17.75 32.26 -6.48
CA PHE A 474 16.88 32.72 -7.57
C PHE A 474 16.81 31.67 -8.69
N SER A 475 15.77 31.74 -9.52
CA SER A 475 15.67 30.94 -10.75
C SER A 475 15.52 31.81 -11.99
N ARG A 476 16.02 31.32 -13.12
CA ARG A 476 15.86 31.92 -14.46
C ARG A 476 15.82 30.83 -15.52
N THR A 477 15.58 31.24 -16.77
CA THR A 477 15.74 30.38 -17.95
C THR A 477 16.86 30.88 -18.86
N VAL A 478 17.47 29.96 -19.60
CA VAL A 478 18.52 30.23 -20.58
C VAL A 478 18.35 29.34 -21.81
N SER A 479 18.84 29.80 -22.96
CA SER A 479 18.72 29.12 -24.26
C SER A 479 20.10 28.97 -24.93
N GLN A 480 20.20 28.08 -25.93
CA GLN A 480 21.44 27.80 -26.66
C GLN A 480 22.20 29.07 -27.07
N GLY A 481 23.43 29.23 -26.57
CA GLY A 481 24.33 30.35 -26.89
C GLY A 481 23.92 31.69 -26.29
N THR A 482 23.04 31.72 -25.30
CA THR A 482 22.66 32.92 -24.54
C THR A 482 23.17 32.85 -23.11
N SER A 483 23.36 34.01 -22.48
CA SER A 483 23.79 34.12 -21.09
C SER A 483 22.78 34.91 -20.26
N GLN A 484 22.72 34.61 -18.97
CA GLN A 484 21.99 35.33 -17.94
C GLN A 484 22.98 35.78 -16.88
N ASN A 485 22.82 36.98 -16.33
CA ASN A 485 23.65 37.42 -15.22
C ASN A 485 22.87 38.03 -14.06
N ARG A 486 23.50 37.98 -12.88
CA ARG A 486 22.96 38.49 -11.62
C ARG A 486 24.09 38.97 -10.71
N ILE A 487 23.80 40.03 -9.95
CA ILE A 487 24.70 40.52 -8.90
C ILE A 487 24.30 39.89 -7.56
N ILE A 488 25.29 39.43 -6.80
CA ILE A 488 25.18 39.00 -5.41
C ILE A 488 26.08 39.94 -4.57
N PRO A 489 25.52 40.72 -3.63
CA PRO A 489 26.31 41.56 -2.73
C PRO A 489 26.93 40.71 -1.62
N VAL A 490 28.25 40.81 -1.45
CA VAL A 490 29.01 40.15 -0.38
C VAL A 490 29.40 41.19 0.69
N PRO A 491 28.94 41.04 1.95
CA PRO A 491 29.29 41.92 3.07
C PRO A 491 30.78 41.99 3.41
N GLN A 492 31.11 42.92 4.31
CA GLN A 492 32.42 42.96 4.96
C GLN A 492 32.48 41.92 6.09
N ASN A 493 33.64 41.30 6.28
CA ASN A 493 33.92 40.25 7.28
C ASN A 493 33.28 38.89 6.95
N THR A 494 32.80 38.69 5.73
CA THR A 494 32.44 37.35 5.23
C THR A 494 33.67 36.43 5.24
N SER A 495 33.56 35.29 5.92
CA SER A 495 34.58 34.25 6.01
C SER A 495 34.64 33.39 4.76
N GLN A 496 33.49 33.05 4.17
CA GLN A 496 33.39 32.27 2.93
C GLN A 496 32.10 32.59 2.17
N VAL A 497 32.15 32.58 0.83
CA VAL A 497 30.97 32.59 -0.05
C VAL A 497 30.92 31.30 -0.86
N ARG A 498 29.73 30.70 -0.96
CA ARG A 498 29.45 29.54 -1.81
C ARG A 498 28.34 29.90 -2.79
N ILE A 499 28.52 29.61 -4.07
CA ILE A 499 27.52 29.87 -5.12
C ILE A 499 27.40 28.60 -5.95
N MET A 500 26.23 27.98 -5.95
CA MET A 500 25.92 26.80 -6.76
C MET A 500 24.91 27.12 -7.85
N LEU A 501 25.25 26.76 -9.09
CA LEU A 501 24.33 26.60 -10.21
C LEU A 501 23.80 25.15 -10.19
N TYR A 502 22.49 24.96 -10.31
CA TYR A 502 21.86 23.65 -10.44
C TYR A 502 20.70 23.69 -11.43
N TRP A 503 20.48 22.60 -12.17
CA TRP A 503 19.27 22.42 -12.97
C TRP A 503 18.79 20.97 -12.98
N ASN A 504 17.46 20.77 -12.96
CA ASN A 504 16.90 19.49 -13.38
C ASN A 504 17.08 19.40 -14.90
N ASP A 505 17.96 18.49 -15.32
CA ASP A 505 18.31 18.28 -16.71
C ASP A 505 17.27 17.34 -17.36
N PRO A 506 16.85 17.56 -18.62
CA PRO A 506 15.93 16.64 -19.29
C PRO A 506 16.48 15.23 -19.32
N ALA A 507 15.63 14.22 -19.09
CA ALA A 507 16.05 12.83 -19.07
C ALA A 507 16.85 12.47 -20.35
N ALA A 508 18.05 11.89 -20.16
CA ALA A 508 18.94 11.54 -21.26
C ALA A 508 18.37 10.38 -22.10
N ALA A 509 18.89 10.20 -23.31
CA ALA A 509 18.66 8.96 -24.03
C ALA A 509 19.26 7.76 -23.25
N THR A 510 18.50 6.67 -23.15
CA THR A 510 18.94 5.44 -22.50
C THR A 510 20.23 4.92 -23.14
N GLY A 511 21.20 4.50 -22.31
CA GLY A 511 22.50 4.00 -22.77
C GLY A 511 23.43 5.07 -23.36
N ALA A 512 23.15 6.37 -23.18
CA ALA A 512 24.06 7.44 -23.59
C ALA A 512 25.42 7.35 -22.85
N SER A 513 26.52 7.57 -23.59
CA SER A 513 27.88 7.61 -23.03
C SER A 513 28.15 8.80 -22.10
N THR A 514 27.28 9.80 -22.14
CA THR A 514 27.25 10.97 -21.27
C THR A 514 25.79 11.33 -21.07
N ALA A 515 25.33 11.35 -19.82
CA ALA A 515 23.93 11.56 -19.51
C ALA A 515 23.53 13.05 -19.59
N LEU A 516 24.48 13.98 -19.45
CA LEU A 516 24.21 15.42 -19.53
C LEU A 516 23.64 15.79 -20.91
N VAL A 517 22.46 16.42 -20.91
CA VAL A 517 21.75 16.86 -22.12
C VAL A 517 21.96 18.36 -22.31
N ASN A 518 21.50 19.17 -21.34
CA ASN A 518 21.73 20.60 -21.32
C ASN A 518 22.95 20.91 -20.45
N ASP A 519 23.91 21.60 -21.06
CA ASP A 519 25.20 21.98 -20.50
C ASP A 519 25.20 23.51 -20.27
N LEU A 520 25.35 23.92 -19.01
CA LEU A 520 25.35 25.32 -18.57
C LEU A 520 26.69 25.62 -17.88
N ASP A 521 27.28 26.79 -18.18
CA ASP A 521 28.50 27.29 -17.55
C ASP A 521 28.19 28.32 -16.45
N LEU A 522 28.70 28.12 -15.25
CA LEU A 522 28.84 29.09 -14.15
C LEU A 522 30.20 29.80 -14.24
N ILE A 523 30.18 31.14 -14.24
CA ILE A 523 31.36 31.96 -13.96
C ILE A 523 30.99 33.00 -12.89
N VAL A 524 31.88 33.20 -11.92
CA VAL A 524 31.73 34.26 -10.90
C VAL A 524 32.87 35.26 -11.04
N ASN A 525 32.53 36.54 -11.13
CA ASN A 525 33.47 37.66 -11.17
C ASN A 525 33.40 38.45 -9.86
N ASP A 526 34.53 38.69 -9.20
CA ASP A 526 34.61 39.55 -8.01
C ASP A 526 34.63 41.06 -8.36
N PRO A 527 34.48 41.96 -7.36
CA PRO A 527 34.57 43.41 -7.56
C PRO A 527 35.89 43.93 -8.13
N ALA A 528 36.98 43.15 -8.10
CA ALA A 528 38.27 43.48 -8.69
C ALA A 528 38.44 42.96 -10.13
N GLY A 529 37.51 42.15 -10.62
CA GLY A 529 37.55 41.50 -11.93
C GLY A 529 38.29 40.15 -11.95
N THR A 530 38.51 39.53 -10.79
CA THR A 530 39.02 38.15 -10.70
C THR A 530 37.92 37.18 -11.12
N ILE A 531 38.29 36.21 -11.97
CA ILE A 531 37.38 35.18 -12.49
C ILE A 531 37.55 33.90 -11.67
N TYR A 532 36.44 33.39 -11.13
CA TYR A 532 36.35 32.11 -10.44
C TYR A 532 35.55 31.13 -11.30
N ASN A 533 36.14 29.96 -11.53
CA ASN A 533 35.52 28.82 -12.22
C ASN A 533 35.07 27.79 -11.17
N PRO A 534 34.02 26.99 -11.45
CA PRO A 534 33.52 26.00 -10.50
C PRO A 534 34.50 24.85 -10.23
N TRP A 535 34.23 24.09 -9.18
CA TRP A 535 34.93 22.84 -8.89
C TRP A 535 34.64 21.77 -9.94
N VAL A 536 35.69 21.07 -10.36
CA VAL A 536 35.64 19.91 -11.28
C VAL A 536 36.54 18.78 -10.76
N LEU A 537 36.06 17.55 -10.90
CA LEU A 537 36.80 16.32 -10.64
C LEU A 537 37.34 15.69 -11.93
N ASN A 538 38.40 14.89 -11.79
CA ASN A 538 38.96 14.13 -12.91
C ASN A 538 38.45 12.69 -12.89
N SER A 539 37.48 12.39 -13.75
CA SER A 539 36.85 11.08 -13.88
C SER A 539 37.65 10.08 -14.75
N ASN A 540 38.96 10.26 -14.94
CA ASN A 540 39.77 9.25 -15.63
C ASN A 540 39.83 7.96 -14.77
N PRO A 541 39.58 6.76 -15.33
CA PRO A 541 39.48 5.51 -14.58
C PRO A 541 40.84 5.05 -14.01
N ASN A 542 41.21 5.64 -12.88
CA ASN A 542 42.42 5.36 -12.13
C ASN A 542 42.23 5.78 -10.67
N ALA A 543 42.40 4.84 -9.73
CA ALA A 543 42.15 5.08 -8.30
C ALA A 543 42.91 6.29 -7.70
N VAL A 544 44.11 6.63 -8.20
CA VAL A 544 44.87 7.80 -7.71
C VAL A 544 44.27 9.11 -8.24
N THR A 545 43.72 9.08 -9.45
CA THR A 545 43.08 10.25 -10.07
C THR A 545 41.68 10.51 -9.50
N LEU A 546 40.91 9.44 -9.24
CA LEU A 546 39.57 9.53 -8.65
C LEU A 546 39.61 9.96 -7.17
N ASN A 547 40.72 9.69 -6.47
CA ASN A 547 40.94 10.12 -5.08
C ASN A 547 41.72 11.44 -4.95
N ALA A 548 41.88 12.20 -6.04
CA ALA A 548 42.55 13.50 -5.99
C ALA A 548 41.55 14.61 -5.59
N PRO A 549 41.98 15.65 -4.83
CA PRO A 549 41.13 16.79 -4.54
C PRO A 549 40.61 17.49 -5.81
N ALA A 550 39.46 18.15 -5.66
CA ALA A 550 38.86 18.92 -6.74
C ALA A 550 39.80 20.05 -7.22
N THR A 551 39.64 20.43 -8.49
CA THR A 551 40.34 21.57 -9.10
C THR A 551 39.33 22.55 -9.67
N THR A 552 39.68 23.82 -9.88
CA THR A 552 38.76 24.75 -10.53
C THR A 552 38.88 24.67 -12.05
N GLY A 553 37.75 24.62 -12.74
CA GLY A 553 37.67 24.43 -14.18
C GLY A 553 36.25 24.60 -14.70
N VAL A 554 36.04 24.25 -15.96
CA VAL A 554 34.70 24.28 -16.57
C VAL A 554 34.15 22.87 -16.57
N ASP A 555 32.98 22.64 -15.96
CA ASP A 555 32.36 21.31 -15.96
C ASP A 555 31.70 21.03 -17.32
N ARG A 556 31.57 19.75 -17.66
CA ARG A 556 30.97 19.23 -18.91
C ARG A 556 30.24 17.90 -18.70
N LEU A 557 30.04 17.49 -17.45
CA LEU A 557 29.44 16.22 -17.05
C LEU A 557 28.28 16.45 -16.07
N ASN A 558 28.43 17.38 -15.12
CA ASN A 558 27.50 17.55 -14.01
C ASN A 558 26.41 18.60 -14.32
N ASN A 559 25.17 18.33 -13.92
CA ASN A 559 24.06 19.32 -13.90
C ASN A 559 24.08 20.20 -12.64
N MET A 560 25.25 20.34 -12.02
CA MET A 560 25.49 21.11 -10.81
C MET A 560 26.95 21.60 -10.79
N GLU A 561 27.15 22.89 -10.55
CA GLU A 561 28.47 23.54 -10.54
C GLU A 561 28.56 24.49 -9.34
N GLN A 562 29.66 24.47 -8.59
CA GLN A 562 29.83 25.33 -7.41
C GLN A 562 31.15 26.10 -7.46
N VAL A 563 31.07 27.40 -7.16
CA VAL A 563 32.21 28.26 -6.82
C VAL A 563 32.23 28.48 -5.31
N VAL A 564 33.39 28.26 -4.68
CA VAL A 564 33.67 28.60 -3.28
C VAL A 564 34.78 29.65 -3.24
N ILE A 565 34.61 30.69 -2.42
CA ILE A 565 35.56 31.80 -2.27
C ILE A 565 35.82 32.02 -0.78
N ASP A 566 37.04 31.76 -0.34
CA ASP A 566 37.49 31.99 1.03
C ASP A 566 37.98 33.43 1.23
N ASN A 567 37.62 34.01 2.38
CA ASN A 567 37.94 35.39 2.76
C ASN A 567 37.66 36.41 1.63
N PRO A 568 36.45 36.39 1.03
CA PRO A 568 36.11 37.23 -0.13
C PRO A 568 36.23 38.72 0.19
N ILE A 569 36.58 39.52 -0.83
CA ILE A 569 36.54 40.98 -0.71
C ILE A 569 35.08 41.44 -0.68
N ALA A 570 34.75 42.43 0.15
CA ALA A 570 33.40 42.97 0.20
C ALA A 570 33.03 43.69 -1.11
N GLY A 571 31.80 43.47 -1.61
CA GLY A 571 31.26 44.16 -2.79
C GLY A 571 30.34 43.30 -3.65
N ASP A 572 30.03 43.80 -4.84
CA ASP A 572 29.10 43.19 -5.80
C ASP A 572 29.80 42.12 -6.67
N TYR A 573 29.49 40.85 -6.46
CA TYR A 573 29.94 39.74 -7.30
C TYR A 573 28.97 39.52 -8.46
N THR A 574 29.49 39.39 -9.69
CA THR A 574 28.66 39.09 -10.87
C THR A 574 28.71 37.60 -11.17
N VAL A 575 27.54 36.95 -11.10
CA VAL A 575 27.32 35.56 -11.47
C VAL A 575 26.78 35.53 -12.90
N ASP A 576 27.56 34.96 -13.82
CA ASP A 576 27.23 34.79 -15.23
C ASP A 576 26.95 33.31 -15.53
N ILE A 577 25.75 33.01 -16.01
CA ILE A 577 25.29 31.66 -16.38
C ILE A 577 25.09 31.59 -17.90
N THR A 578 25.80 30.71 -18.59
CA THR A 578 25.74 30.60 -20.07
C THR A 578 25.18 29.26 -20.51
N GLY A 579 24.21 29.26 -21.43
CA GLY A 579 23.69 28.05 -22.07
C GLY A 579 24.63 27.53 -23.15
N PHE A 580 25.70 26.84 -22.76
CA PHE A 580 26.76 26.37 -23.65
C PHE A 580 26.23 25.40 -24.72
N ASN A 581 25.55 24.33 -24.29
CA ASN A 581 24.90 23.36 -25.17
C ASN A 581 23.53 22.99 -24.62
N ILE A 582 22.48 23.65 -25.09
CA ILE A 582 21.06 23.39 -24.79
C ILE A 582 20.41 22.83 -26.06
N PRO A 583 20.56 21.52 -26.33
CA PRO A 583 20.13 20.91 -27.57
C PRO A 583 18.63 20.96 -27.83
N MET A 584 17.80 21.02 -26.78
CA MET A 584 16.34 20.99 -26.88
C MET A 584 15.68 21.98 -25.90
N GLY A 585 14.84 22.87 -26.43
CA GLY A 585 14.04 23.81 -25.66
C GLY A 585 14.85 24.95 -25.04
N ILE A 586 14.51 25.27 -23.78
CA ILE A 586 15.19 26.21 -22.90
C ILE A 586 15.38 25.53 -21.55
N GLN A 587 16.50 25.78 -20.86
CA GLN A 587 16.74 25.22 -19.54
C GLN A 587 16.32 26.22 -18.47
N LYS A 588 15.54 25.76 -17.46
CA LYS A 588 15.35 26.49 -16.21
C LYS A 588 16.45 26.08 -15.23
N PHE A 589 17.08 27.05 -14.59
CA PHE A 589 18.13 26.80 -13.60
C PHE A 589 17.86 27.56 -12.31
N TYR A 590 18.51 27.10 -11.25
CA TYR A 590 18.58 27.70 -9.93
C TYR A 590 20.01 28.13 -9.66
N VAL A 591 20.15 29.32 -9.08
CA VAL A 591 21.39 29.71 -8.39
C VAL A 591 21.05 29.85 -6.92
N VAL A 592 21.75 29.08 -6.09
CA VAL A 592 21.71 29.16 -4.63
C VAL A 592 23.03 29.74 -4.17
N TYR A 593 23.01 30.60 -3.15
CA TYR A 593 24.23 31.15 -2.59
C TYR A 593 24.18 31.20 -1.06
N GLU A 594 25.36 31.19 -0.47
CA GLU A 594 25.56 31.28 0.96
C GLU A 594 26.67 32.29 1.25
N ILE A 595 26.45 33.09 2.28
CA ILE A 595 27.37 34.11 2.78
C ILE A 595 27.62 33.73 4.24
N ILE A 596 28.79 33.18 4.51
CA ILE A 596 29.18 32.67 5.83
C ILE A 596 30.03 33.75 6.50
N GLU A 597 29.46 34.45 7.49
CA GLU A 597 30.17 35.47 8.27
C GLU A 597 30.87 34.83 9.49
N ASP A 598 30.15 33.98 10.22
CA ASP A 598 30.66 33.29 11.42
C ASP A 598 31.67 32.18 11.07
N GLN A 599 32.81 32.17 11.78
CA GLN A 599 33.82 31.12 11.59
C GLN A 599 33.55 29.86 12.43
N LEU A 600 32.72 29.97 13.47
CA LEU A 600 32.32 28.90 14.37
C LEU A 600 30.81 29.01 14.64
N THR A 601 30.10 27.88 14.68
CA THR A 601 28.69 27.84 15.08
C THR A 601 28.39 26.54 15.81
N ILE A 602 28.00 26.59 17.08
CA ILE A 602 27.45 25.47 17.84
C ILE A 602 26.13 25.04 17.19
N THR A 603 25.92 23.72 17.11
CA THR A 603 24.72 23.14 16.47
C THR A 603 24.05 22.04 17.29
N TYR A 604 24.78 21.46 18.24
CA TYR A 604 24.25 20.54 19.24
C TYR A 604 25.20 20.45 20.46
N PRO A 605 24.67 20.45 21.70
CA PRO A 605 23.33 20.89 22.08
C PRO A 605 23.17 22.41 21.85
N ASN A 606 22.05 22.82 21.27
CA ASN A 606 21.78 24.23 20.90
C ASN A 606 20.52 24.83 21.56
N GLY A 607 19.84 24.05 22.39
CA GLY A 607 18.77 24.51 23.27
C GLY A 607 17.61 23.53 23.38
N GLY A 608 16.99 23.49 24.56
CA GLY A 608 15.79 22.68 24.84
C GLY A 608 16.01 21.17 24.91
N GLU A 609 17.18 20.65 24.55
CA GLU A 609 17.50 19.24 24.74
C GLU A 609 17.49 18.88 26.23
N SER A 610 17.19 17.62 26.55
CA SER A 610 17.17 17.12 27.93
C SER A 610 18.11 15.92 28.03
N LEU A 611 19.35 16.19 28.43
CA LEU A 611 20.44 15.21 28.47
C LEU A 611 20.47 14.48 29.82
N THR A 612 20.78 13.18 29.79
CA THR A 612 20.85 12.35 31.01
C THR A 612 22.25 12.46 31.63
N PRO A 613 22.40 12.81 32.93
CA PRO A 613 23.70 12.95 33.53
C PRO A 613 24.48 11.62 33.52
N ASN A 614 25.75 11.69 33.12
CA ASN A 614 26.66 10.57 32.83
C ASN A 614 26.31 9.73 31.58
N SER A 615 25.39 10.16 30.70
CA SER A 615 25.33 9.61 29.34
C SER A 615 26.54 10.06 28.51
N THR A 616 26.80 9.35 27.42
CA THR A 616 27.68 9.82 26.34
C THR A 616 26.80 10.50 25.31
N GLU A 617 27.20 11.70 24.89
CA GLU A 617 26.55 12.48 23.84
C GLU A 617 27.65 13.03 22.91
N PHE A 618 27.26 13.71 21.83
CA PHE A 618 28.17 14.55 21.06
C PHE A 618 28.01 16.03 21.42
N ILE A 619 29.06 16.82 21.25
CA ILE A 619 28.98 18.27 20.97
C ILE A 619 29.33 18.44 19.51
N GLN A 620 28.57 19.24 18.77
CA GLN A 620 28.73 19.40 17.33
C GLN A 620 28.67 20.86 16.90
N TRP A 621 29.51 21.23 15.94
CA TRP A 621 29.63 22.59 15.44
C TRP A 621 29.98 22.62 13.95
N ASP A 622 29.72 23.74 13.32
CA ASP A 622 30.26 24.09 12.00
C ASP A 622 31.51 24.97 12.19
N ALA A 623 32.52 24.76 11.36
CA ALA A 623 33.77 25.52 11.38
C ALA A 623 34.17 25.92 9.96
N THR A 624 34.34 27.21 9.71
CA THR A 624 34.67 27.75 8.37
C THR A 624 35.90 28.65 8.45
N ASN A 625 36.98 28.27 7.77
CA ASN A 625 38.26 28.98 7.72
C ASN A 625 38.92 29.22 9.10
N THR A 626 38.70 28.29 10.04
CA THR A 626 39.27 28.32 11.41
C THR A 626 40.74 27.90 11.44
N SER A 627 41.51 28.45 12.39
CA SER A 627 42.93 28.12 12.55
C SER A 627 43.38 28.04 14.00
N GLY A 628 44.27 27.09 14.28
CA GLY A 628 44.69 26.73 15.63
C GLY A 628 43.67 25.83 16.34
N ASN A 629 44.01 25.33 17.52
CA ASN A 629 43.15 24.38 18.23
C ASN A 629 41.86 25.04 18.74
N LEU A 630 40.78 24.26 18.78
CA LEU A 630 39.47 24.68 19.28
C LEU A 630 39.30 24.22 20.74
N THR A 631 38.84 25.10 21.62
CA THR A 631 38.59 24.80 23.03
C THR A 631 37.09 24.69 23.30
N LEU A 632 36.68 23.60 23.94
CA LEU A 632 35.30 23.31 24.31
C LEU A 632 35.09 23.50 25.83
N GLU A 633 34.00 24.17 26.18
CA GLU A 633 33.61 24.48 27.56
C GLU A 633 32.09 24.32 27.75
N TYR A 634 31.64 24.06 28.97
CA TYR A 634 30.23 24.11 29.35
C TYR A 634 29.99 25.03 30.55
N SER A 635 28.79 25.59 30.62
CA SER A 635 28.25 26.30 31.77
C SER A 635 27.00 25.58 32.27
N ILE A 636 26.69 25.72 33.57
CA ILE A 636 25.43 25.26 34.19
C ILE A 636 24.60 26.43 34.75
N ASP A 637 25.07 27.66 34.51
CA ASP A 637 24.56 28.92 35.08
C ASP A 637 24.38 30.01 34.01
N ASN A 638 24.04 29.60 32.78
CA ASN A 638 23.80 30.44 31.61
C ASN A 638 24.98 31.39 31.28
N GLY A 639 26.19 30.84 31.31
CA GLY A 639 27.44 31.51 30.90
C GLY A 639 28.10 32.41 31.94
N ILE A 640 27.62 32.43 33.19
CA ILE A 640 28.23 33.20 34.28
C ILE A 640 29.58 32.59 34.68
N SER A 641 29.68 31.25 34.71
CA SER A 641 30.91 30.50 34.90
C SER A 641 31.04 29.36 33.88
N TRP A 642 32.28 28.97 33.59
CA TRP A 642 32.63 28.02 32.53
C TRP A 642 33.58 26.95 33.06
N ASN A 643 33.28 25.71 32.71
CA ASN A 643 34.07 24.52 32.99
C ASN A 643 34.68 24.00 31.69
N SER A 644 35.97 23.68 31.71
CA SER A 644 36.66 23.14 30.52
C SER A 644 36.28 21.69 30.26
N ILE A 645 35.96 21.37 29.02
CA ILE A 645 35.73 20.00 28.54
C ILE A 645 37.03 19.46 27.95
N THR A 646 37.53 20.08 26.89
CA THR A 646 38.69 19.59 26.13
C THR A 646 39.25 20.66 25.17
N THR A 647 40.31 20.31 24.44
CA THR A 647 40.85 21.05 23.31
C THR A 647 41.07 20.09 22.12
N VAL A 648 40.49 20.40 20.97
CA VAL A 648 40.55 19.59 19.72
C VAL A 648 41.27 20.35 18.60
N ASN A 649 41.51 19.70 17.46
CA ASN A 649 42.07 20.35 16.25
C ASN A 649 41.01 21.22 15.53
N ASN A 650 41.43 22.13 14.65
CA ASN A 650 40.52 22.94 13.85
C ASN A 650 39.71 22.16 12.80
N THR A 651 40.12 20.93 12.48
CA THR A 651 39.43 20.06 11.52
C THR A 651 38.35 19.18 12.16
N ALA A 652 38.20 19.19 13.49
CA ALA A 652 37.08 18.52 14.14
C ALA A 652 35.80 19.36 13.97
N LEU A 653 34.67 18.67 13.74
CA LEU A 653 33.31 19.22 13.68
C LEU A 653 32.39 18.65 14.77
N LEU A 654 32.90 17.70 15.54
CA LEU A 654 32.23 17.07 16.67
C LEU A 654 33.22 16.56 17.71
N TYR A 655 32.72 16.29 18.92
CA TYR A 655 33.46 15.68 20.02
C TYR A 655 32.51 14.85 20.90
N GLU A 656 32.85 13.60 21.15
CA GLU A 656 32.15 12.73 22.10
C GLU A 656 32.43 13.22 23.53
N TRP A 657 31.38 13.56 24.30
CA TRP A 657 31.50 14.03 25.68
C TRP A 657 30.62 13.22 26.63
N THR A 658 31.12 13.01 27.85
CA THR A 658 30.30 12.49 28.95
C THR A 658 29.58 13.66 29.62
N VAL A 659 28.24 13.60 29.64
CA VAL A 659 27.40 14.62 30.25
C VAL A 659 27.71 14.71 31.75
N PRO A 660 28.00 15.90 32.30
CA PRO A 660 28.38 16.04 33.71
C PRO A 660 27.22 15.67 34.65
N ASN A 661 27.53 15.26 35.87
CA ASN A 661 26.53 14.89 36.88
C ASN A 661 25.86 16.10 37.59
N ASP A 662 25.90 17.28 36.95
CA ASP A 662 25.33 18.53 37.44
C ASP A 662 23.89 18.68 36.96
N ILE A 663 22.94 19.01 37.84
CA ILE A 663 21.52 19.17 37.47
C ILE A 663 21.19 20.65 37.23
N SER A 664 20.95 21.06 35.98
CA SER A 664 20.56 22.42 35.64
C SER A 664 19.80 22.53 34.32
N GLY A 665 18.88 23.50 34.24
CA GLY A 665 18.15 23.90 33.02
C GLY A 665 18.67 25.20 32.43
N GLN A 666 19.91 25.55 32.79
CA GLN A 666 20.64 26.74 32.38
C GLN A 666 21.98 26.34 31.75
N CYS A 667 22.02 25.14 31.14
CA CYS A 667 23.24 24.60 30.55
C CYS A 667 23.45 25.15 29.14
N ILE A 668 24.66 25.56 28.82
CA ILE A 668 25.09 25.95 27.47
C ILE A 668 26.51 25.44 27.23
N VAL A 669 26.84 25.10 25.98
CA VAL A 669 28.23 24.81 25.56
C VAL A 669 28.80 26.00 24.80
N ARG A 670 30.13 26.14 24.81
CA ARG A 670 30.88 27.13 24.05
C ARG A 670 32.06 26.49 23.34
N ILE A 671 32.32 26.96 22.12
CA ILE A 671 33.56 26.72 21.39
C ILE A 671 34.33 28.03 21.20
N SER A 672 35.66 27.97 21.21
CA SER A 672 36.53 29.11 20.89
C SER A 672 37.80 28.67 20.17
N ASP A 673 38.33 29.51 19.27
CA ASP A 673 39.63 29.29 18.63
C ASP A 673 40.75 30.14 19.25
N SER A 674 41.99 29.90 18.79
CA SER A 674 43.15 30.67 19.27
C SER A 674 43.23 32.13 18.78
N ASN A 675 42.35 32.54 17.87
CA ASN A 675 42.28 33.91 17.33
C ASN A 675 41.26 34.78 18.07
N GLY A 676 40.43 34.17 18.93
CA GLY A 676 39.39 34.84 19.69
C GLY A 676 38.00 34.77 19.05
N ASN A 677 37.82 33.97 17.99
CA ASN A 677 36.49 33.60 17.52
C ASN A 677 35.85 32.69 18.56
N THR A 678 34.56 32.87 18.82
CA THR A 678 33.82 32.04 19.77
C THR A 678 32.35 32.02 19.44
N ASP A 679 31.70 30.90 19.73
CA ASP A 679 30.25 30.75 19.65
C ASP A 679 29.73 29.82 20.76
N SER A 680 28.44 29.92 21.10
CA SER A 680 27.79 29.17 22.18
C SER A 680 26.34 28.84 21.86
N SER A 681 25.78 27.80 22.49
CA SER A 681 24.38 27.39 22.32
C SER A 681 23.39 28.57 22.30
N ASP A 682 22.54 28.65 21.28
CA ASP A 682 21.54 29.70 21.07
C ASP A 682 20.56 29.83 22.26
N ASN A 683 20.17 28.70 22.85
CA ASN A 683 19.32 28.63 24.04
C ASN A 683 19.86 27.59 25.05
N PRO A 684 19.44 27.66 26.33
CA PRO A 684 19.84 26.66 27.31
C PRO A 684 19.23 25.28 27.05
N PHE A 685 20.00 24.24 27.35
CA PHE A 685 19.52 22.85 27.46
C PHE A 685 19.44 22.42 28.93
N SER A 686 18.78 21.28 29.17
CA SER A 686 18.64 20.66 30.49
C SER A 686 19.60 19.48 30.66
N ILE A 687 20.17 19.36 31.85
CA ILE A 687 20.81 18.13 32.33
C ILE A 687 20.02 17.68 33.57
N ALA A 688 19.36 16.52 33.49
CA ALA A 688 18.54 15.98 34.58
C ALA A 688 18.33 14.46 34.45
N GLN A 689 18.31 13.76 35.57
CA GLN A 689 18.04 12.31 35.62
C GLN A 689 16.62 11.99 35.11
N ARG A 690 16.47 10.91 34.35
CA ARG A 690 15.17 10.43 33.84
C ARG A 690 14.30 9.90 35.01
N VAL A 691 12.99 10.10 34.94
CA VAL A 691 12.05 9.53 35.94
C VAL A 691 12.08 7.99 35.86
N THR A 692 11.91 7.31 37.00
CA THR A 692 11.93 5.84 37.09
C THR A 692 10.72 5.30 37.84
N GLY A 693 10.42 4.00 37.67
CA GLY A 693 9.36 3.32 38.40
C GLY A 693 7.94 3.75 38.01
N LEU A 694 7.76 4.35 36.82
CA LEU A 694 6.44 4.60 36.25
C LEU A 694 5.67 3.28 36.16
N SER A 695 4.47 3.25 36.74
CA SER A 695 3.61 2.07 36.78
C SER A 695 2.14 2.47 36.83
N ILE A 696 1.31 1.65 36.20
CA ILE A 696 -0.15 1.71 36.35
C ILE A 696 -0.52 1.02 37.66
N THR A 697 -1.22 1.75 38.52
CA THR A 697 -1.60 1.28 39.86
C THR A 697 -3.08 0.93 39.96
N GLN A 698 -3.92 1.57 39.15
CA GLN A 698 -5.35 1.33 39.07
C GLN A 698 -5.90 1.72 37.69
N VAL A 699 -6.86 0.96 37.18
CA VAL A 699 -7.65 1.29 35.99
C VAL A 699 -9.11 1.13 36.36
N CYS A 700 -9.86 2.22 36.27
CA CYS A 700 -11.30 2.33 36.51
C CYS A 700 -12.00 2.85 35.24
N PRO A 701 -13.33 2.69 35.10
CA PRO A 701 -14.07 3.02 33.88
C PRO A 701 -13.91 4.45 33.35
N THR A 702 -13.53 5.39 34.22
CA THR A 702 -13.37 6.82 33.89
C THR A 702 -11.95 7.36 34.14
N TYR A 703 -11.02 6.56 34.68
CA TYR A 703 -9.64 7.01 34.89
C TYR A 703 -8.60 5.89 35.05
N ILE A 704 -7.35 6.20 34.73
CA ILE A 704 -6.15 5.41 35.03
C ILE A 704 -5.30 6.15 36.08
N ASN A 705 -5.01 5.50 37.22
CA ASN A 705 -4.05 6.02 38.19
C ASN A 705 -2.64 5.47 37.94
N VAL A 706 -1.70 6.38 37.71
CA VAL A 706 -0.26 6.07 37.60
C VAL A 706 0.52 6.60 38.80
N SER A 707 1.66 5.95 39.10
CA SER A 707 2.62 6.40 40.11
C SER A 707 4.08 6.16 39.68
N TRP A 708 5.01 6.88 40.28
CA TRP A 708 6.44 6.87 39.92
C TRP A 708 7.36 7.21 41.10
N ASN A 709 8.67 7.00 40.95
CA ASN A 709 9.66 7.33 41.98
C ASN A 709 9.93 8.85 42.04
N ALA A 710 10.17 9.37 43.24
CA ALA A 710 10.56 10.76 43.44
C ALA A 710 11.94 11.06 42.83
N LEU A 711 12.02 12.10 42.00
CA LEU A 711 13.28 12.60 41.45
C LEU A 711 13.83 13.75 42.32
N PRO A 712 15.09 13.70 42.78
CA PRO A 712 15.67 14.77 43.60
C PRO A 712 15.65 16.13 42.90
N GLY A 713 15.09 17.14 43.57
CA GLY A 713 15.00 18.52 43.06
C GLY A 713 13.80 18.81 42.15
N ALA A 714 13.01 17.80 41.77
CA ALA A 714 11.78 18.01 41.02
C ALA A 714 10.74 18.79 41.84
N THR A 715 10.08 19.75 41.19
CA THR A 715 8.97 20.55 41.72
C THR A 715 7.62 20.16 41.12
N SER A 716 7.61 19.57 39.93
CA SER A 716 6.44 18.99 39.28
C SER A 716 6.85 17.89 38.30
N TYR A 717 5.87 17.16 37.81
CA TYR A 717 5.99 16.13 36.77
C TYR A 717 4.91 16.36 35.72
N ASP A 718 5.24 16.24 34.44
CA ASP A 718 4.26 16.30 33.36
C ASP A 718 3.96 14.88 32.88
N ILE A 719 2.67 14.56 32.77
CA ILE A 719 2.14 13.27 32.37
C ILE A 719 1.70 13.39 30.93
N TYR A 720 2.21 12.50 30.09
CA TYR A 720 1.94 12.44 28.66
C TYR A 720 1.03 11.26 28.33
N THR A 721 0.09 11.48 27.42
CA THR A 721 -0.72 10.43 26.78
C THR A 721 -0.57 10.53 25.27
N LEU A 722 -0.65 9.39 24.55
CA LEU A 722 -0.68 9.41 23.08
C LEU A 722 -1.97 10.09 22.60
N GLY A 723 -1.82 11.20 21.88
CA GLY A 723 -2.89 11.89 21.16
C GLY A 723 -3.09 11.31 19.76
N GLN A 724 -3.57 12.12 18.81
CA GLN A 724 -3.83 11.65 17.44
C GLN A 724 -2.56 11.29 16.64
N GLN A 725 -1.40 11.84 17.01
CA GLN A 725 -0.13 11.61 16.30
C GLN A 725 1.10 11.59 17.22
N PHE A 726 1.02 12.25 18.38
CA PHE A 726 2.16 12.48 19.28
C PHE A 726 1.81 12.23 20.73
N MET A 727 2.83 11.96 21.55
CA MET A 727 2.71 12.02 23.01
C MET A 727 2.50 13.48 23.46
N GLU A 728 1.30 13.79 23.94
CA GLU A 728 0.86 15.12 24.36
C GLU A 728 0.74 15.22 25.88
N VAL A 729 0.99 16.39 26.47
CA VAL A 729 0.83 16.60 27.92
C VAL A 729 -0.65 16.57 28.29
N ASN A 730 -1.05 15.50 28.99
CA ASN A 730 -2.38 15.32 29.57
C ASN A 730 -2.60 16.26 30.77
N GLY A 731 -1.56 16.43 31.58
CA GLY A 731 -1.56 17.35 32.73
C GLY A 731 -0.29 17.21 33.57
N SER A 732 -0.22 17.98 34.66
CA SER A 732 0.95 18.00 35.56
C SER A 732 0.56 17.64 37.00
N SER A 733 1.49 17.01 37.73
CA SER A 733 1.36 16.69 39.16
C SER A 733 2.51 17.28 39.98
N SER A 734 2.21 17.68 41.22
CA SER A 734 3.21 18.02 42.25
C SER A 734 3.41 16.90 43.29
N THR A 735 2.71 15.77 43.12
CA THR A 735 2.87 14.54 43.89
C THR A 735 3.50 13.45 43.02
N LEU A 736 3.59 12.22 43.54
CA LEU A 736 4.18 11.06 42.84
C LEU A 736 3.11 10.17 42.19
N SER A 737 1.94 10.74 41.90
CA SER A 737 0.81 10.06 41.29
C SER A 737 -0.05 11.02 40.48
N TYR A 738 -0.80 10.49 39.52
CA TYR A 738 -1.77 11.25 38.72
C TYR A 738 -2.92 10.35 38.27
N SER A 739 -4.11 10.95 38.09
CA SER A 739 -5.33 10.29 37.62
C SER A 739 -5.63 10.80 36.20
N ILE A 740 -5.30 10.00 35.20
CA ILE A 740 -5.55 10.28 33.78
C ILE A 740 -7.02 9.98 33.49
N PRO A 741 -7.84 10.94 33.03
CA PRO A 741 -9.23 10.65 32.66
C PRO A 741 -9.29 9.83 31.37
N ILE A 742 -10.18 8.83 31.32
CA ILE A 742 -10.47 8.03 30.11
C ILE A 742 -11.98 8.02 29.84
N THR A 743 -12.36 7.81 28.58
CA THR A 743 -13.77 7.73 28.13
C THR A 743 -14.26 6.31 27.86
N ASN A 744 -13.34 5.40 27.57
CA ASN A 744 -13.60 3.98 27.36
C ASN A 744 -12.45 3.19 27.98
N ILE A 745 -12.77 2.14 28.73
CA ILE A 745 -11.76 1.28 29.37
C ILE A 745 -11.13 0.29 28.38
N SER A 746 -11.77 0.03 27.24
CA SER A 746 -11.28 -0.91 26.23
C SER A 746 -10.32 -0.26 25.22
N ASP A 747 -10.12 1.05 25.29
CA ASP A 747 -9.16 1.76 24.43
C ASP A 747 -7.75 1.63 25.04
N ALA A 748 -6.76 1.24 24.23
CA ALA A 748 -5.37 1.23 24.65
C ALA A 748 -4.89 2.64 25.00
N GLN A 749 -4.03 2.78 26.02
CA GLN A 749 -3.51 4.06 26.51
C GLN A 749 -2.00 3.98 26.71
N TRP A 750 -1.25 4.81 25.99
CA TRP A 750 0.20 4.93 26.12
C TRP A 750 0.54 6.11 27.02
N ILE A 751 1.33 5.86 28.07
CA ILE A 751 1.56 6.81 29.17
C ILE A 751 3.06 7.00 29.41
N ALA A 752 3.52 8.24 29.55
CA ALA A 752 4.89 8.56 29.90
C ALA A 752 5.00 9.81 30.80
N ILE A 753 6.16 10.04 31.43
CA ILE A 753 6.34 11.15 32.37
C ILE A 753 7.67 11.88 32.17
N SER A 754 7.69 13.21 32.32
CA SER A 754 8.90 14.00 32.57
C SER A 754 8.85 14.67 33.95
N ALA A 755 9.98 15.15 34.46
CA ALA A 755 10.07 15.92 35.70
C ALA A 755 10.62 17.32 35.42
N ASN A 756 10.14 18.32 36.17
CA ASN A 756 10.57 19.72 36.07
C ASN A 756 11.07 20.22 37.43
N GLY A 757 12.11 21.08 37.44
CA GLY A 757 12.75 21.57 38.68
C GLY A 757 12.90 23.09 38.81
N GLY A 758 13.24 23.52 40.03
CA GLY A 758 13.21 24.94 40.45
C GLY A 758 14.22 25.90 39.80
N ASN A 759 15.18 25.39 39.01
CA ASN A 759 16.09 26.15 38.15
C ASN A 759 15.84 25.90 36.65
N GLY A 760 14.61 25.51 36.29
CA GLY A 760 14.15 25.45 34.91
C GLY A 760 14.62 24.24 34.11
N TRP A 761 15.16 23.19 34.76
CA TRP A 761 15.41 21.93 34.06
C TRP A 761 14.13 21.14 33.86
N THR A 762 14.10 20.43 32.75
CA THR A 762 13.17 19.35 32.44
C THR A 762 13.98 18.07 32.24
N SER A 763 13.49 16.93 32.73
CA SER A 763 14.09 15.63 32.40
C SER A 763 13.61 15.16 31.04
N LEU A 764 14.41 14.34 30.37
CA LEU A 764 13.90 13.54 29.27
C LEU A 764 12.65 12.76 29.74
N ARG A 765 11.63 12.69 28.89
CA ARG A 765 10.41 11.89 29.13
C ARG A 765 10.78 10.41 29.25
N THR A 766 10.13 9.64 30.13
CA THR A 766 10.28 8.18 30.16
C THR A 766 9.94 7.55 28.81
N ASN A 767 10.35 6.30 28.59
CA ASN A 767 9.67 5.50 27.57
C ASN A 767 8.18 5.42 27.93
N ALA A 768 7.33 5.33 26.92
CA ALA A 768 5.92 5.08 27.13
C ALA A 768 5.71 3.66 27.66
N ILE A 769 4.75 3.50 28.57
CA ILE A 769 4.19 2.21 28.97
C ILE A 769 2.76 2.11 28.46
N GLU A 770 2.35 0.89 28.13
CA GLU A 770 1.02 0.61 27.59
C GLU A 770 0.05 0.14 28.68
N TYR A 771 -1.19 0.59 28.55
CA TYR A 771 -2.38 -0.13 28.97
C TYR A 771 -3.07 -0.63 27.69
N ASP A 772 -3.34 -1.92 27.60
CA ASP A 772 -3.79 -2.63 26.40
C ASP A 772 -5.31 -2.65 26.19
N GLY A 773 -6.08 -1.98 27.06
CA GLY A 773 -7.54 -2.10 27.10
C GLY A 773 -8.05 -3.31 27.89
N GLY A 774 -7.18 -4.07 28.58
CA GLY A 774 -7.48 -5.33 29.26
C GLY A 774 -8.45 -5.30 30.45
N GLY A 775 -9.04 -4.15 30.77
CA GLY A 775 -10.10 -3.98 31.75
C GLY A 775 -9.67 -3.42 33.11
N LEU A 776 -10.46 -3.70 34.14
CA LEU A 776 -10.27 -3.15 35.49
C LEU A 776 -8.99 -3.66 36.15
N ILE A 777 -8.16 -2.75 36.65
CA ILE A 777 -6.97 -3.06 37.45
C ILE A 777 -7.14 -2.42 38.82
N ASN A 778 -7.15 -3.21 39.90
CA ASN A 778 -7.30 -2.74 41.29
C ASN A 778 -8.50 -1.80 41.55
N CYS A 779 -9.49 -1.79 40.66
CA CYS A 779 -10.69 -0.98 40.80
C CYS A 779 -11.84 -1.84 41.31
N SER A 780 -12.43 -1.45 42.44
CA SER A 780 -13.62 -2.09 43.00
C SER A 780 -14.79 -1.16 42.76
N LEU A 781 -15.78 -1.64 42.01
CA LEU A 781 -17.02 -0.92 41.76
C LEU A 781 -18.05 -1.24 42.86
N SER A 782 -18.94 -0.29 43.12
CA SER A 782 -20.07 -0.43 44.04
C SER A 782 -21.27 -1.04 43.31
N ASN A 783 -21.58 -0.53 42.12
CA ASN A 783 -22.68 -0.96 41.28
C ASN A 783 -22.14 -1.30 39.88
N ASP A 784 -22.18 -2.57 39.51
CA ASP A 784 -21.77 -3.06 38.19
C ASP A 784 -22.57 -4.33 37.90
N LEU A 785 -23.49 -4.25 36.94
CA LEU A 785 -24.25 -5.37 36.39
C LEU A 785 -23.85 -5.60 34.93
N THR A 786 -23.40 -6.81 34.62
CA THR A 786 -23.01 -7.20 33.26
C THR A 786 -23.93 -8.28 32.69
N VAL A 787 -24.14 -8.27 31.36
CA VAL A 787 -24.54 -9.47 30.62
C VAL A 787 -23.29 -10.30 30.35
N SER A 788 -23.01 -11.27 31.21
CA SER A 788 -21.83 -12.14 31.05
C SER A 788 -21.92 -13.03 29.80
N SER A 789 -23.12 -13.54 29.47
CA SER A 789 -23.38 -14.34 28.27
C SER A 789 -24.85 -14.34 27.86
N ILE A 790 -25.08 -14.43 26.55
CA ILE A 790 -26.35 -14.88 25.96
C ILE A 790 -26.27 -16.42 25.87
N LEU A 791 -27.32 -17.12 26.29
CA LEU A 791 -27.38 -18.59 26.26
C LEU A 791 -28.18 -19.16 25.09
N ASN A 792 -28.79 -18.31 24.27
CA ASN A 792 -29.40 -18.73 23.02
C ASN A 792 -28.33 -19.18 22.01
N THR A 793 -28.69 -20.19 21.23
CA THR A 793 -27.91 -20.78 20.16
C THR A 793 -28.63 -20.58 18.83
N ALA A 794 -27.96 -20.83 17.69
CA ALA A 794 -28.60 -20.74 16.38
C ALA A 794 -29.81 -21.68 16.24
N ALA A 795 -29.80 -22.83 16.94
CA ALA A 795 -30.91 -23.79 16.94
C ALA A 795 -32.21 -23.24 17.57
N ASP A 796 -32.12 -22.28 18.50
CA ASP A 796 -33.29 -21.63 19.09
C ASP A 796 -34.05 -20.74 18.10
N PHE A 797 -33.40 -20.36 16.99
CA PHE A 797 -33.97 -19.55 15.91
C PHE A 797 -34.40 -20.37 14.67
N GLN A 798 -34.29 -21.70 14.73
CA GLN A 798 -34.79 -22.63 13.72
C GLN A 798 -36.24 -23.04 14.02
N THR A 799 -37.16 -22.07 13.98
CA THR A 799 -38.57 -22.28 14.37
C THR A 799 -39.35 -23.24 13.47
N ILE A 800 -38.88 -23.50 12.25
CA ILE A 800 -39.41 -24.59 11.39
C ILE A 800 -39.30 -25.96 12.08
N CYS A 801 -38.26 -26.17 12.87
CA CYS A 801 -37.95 -27.42 13.55
C CYS A 801 -38.24 -27.38 15.05
N ASN A 802 -38.11 -26.20 15.65
CA ASN A 802 -38.44 -25.91 17.03
C ASN A 802 -39.63 -24.93 17.09
N PRO A 803 -40.87 -25.36 16.79
CA PRO A 803 -42.05 -24.48 16.73
C PRO A 803 -42.55 -24.01 18.12
N GLY A 804 -41.71 -24.12 19.15
CA GLY A 804 -41.96 -23.58 20.48
C GLY A 804 -41.69 -22.06 20.54
N PRO A 805 -42.09 -21.40 21.63
CA PRO A 805 -41.73 -20.01 21.86
C PRO A 805 -40.21 -19.85 22.04
N ILE A 806 -39.60 -18.92 21.31
CA ILE A 806 -38.16 -18.61 21.46
C ILE A 806 -37.98 -17.87 22.79
N ILE A 807 -37.45 -18.55 23.81
CA ILE A 807 -37.18 -17.94 25.12
C ILE A 807 -35.78 -17.33 25.12
N ILE A 808 -35.71 -16.00 25.09
CA ILE A 808 -34.44 -15.28 25.24
C ILE A 808 -33.91 -15.53 26.65
N SER A 809 -32.63 -15.90 26.74
CA SER A 809 -32.00 -16.38 27.97
C SER A 809 -30.58 -15.82 28.08
N ALA A 810 -30.24 -15.19 29.20
CA ALA A 810 -28.91 -14.61 29.44
C ALA A 810 -28.46 -14.76 30.90
N ASN A 811 -27.16 -14.89 31.13
CA ASN A 811 -26.58 -14.89 32.48
C ASN A 811 -26.18 -13.46 32.86
N ILE A 812 -26.90 -12.88 33.82
CA ILE A 812 -26.60 -11.57 34.39
C ILE A 812 -25.74 -11.76 35.63
N GLU A 813 -24.69 -10.97 35.79
CA GLU A 813 -23.77 -11.06 36.92
C GLU A 813 -23.60 -9.69 37.60
N ASN A 814 -23.55 -9.67 38.93
CA ASN A 814 -23.24 -8.49 39.72
C ASN A 814 -21.77 -8.50 40.10
N LEU A 815 -20.94 -7.79 39.32
CA LEU A 815 -19.52 -7.58 39.60
C LEU A 815 -19.29 -6.47 40.64
N GLY A 816 -20.34 -5.68 40.93
CA GLY A 816 -20.35 -4.66 41.97
C GLY A 816 -20.26 -5.25 43.39
N SER A 817 -19.74 -4.43 44.31
CA SER A 817 -19.60 -4.78 45.73
C SER A 817 -20.87 -4.53 46.57
N GLN A 818 -21.94 -4.00 45.98
CA GLN A 818 -23.26 -3.84 46.61
C GLN A 818 -24.32 -4.73 45.95
N ASP A 819 -25.28 -5.22 46.74
CA ASP A 819 -26.41 -6.01 46.26
C ASP A 819 -27.35 -5.14 45.41
N GLN A 820 -27.65 -5.56 44.17
CA GLN A 820 -28.50 -4.82 43.24
C GLN A 820 -29.92 -5.39 43.20
N SER A 821 -30.94 -4.55 42.99
CA SER A 821 -32.35 -4.97 43.00
C SER A 821 -33.24 -4.08 42.12
N ASN A 822 -34.30 -4.66 41.56
CA ASN A 822 -35.30 -3.94 40.74
C ASN A 822 -34.71 -3.24 39.50
N PHE A 823 -33.66 -3.81 38.92
CA PHE A 823 -33.05 -3.34 37.67
C PHE A 823 -33.80 -3.87 36.45
N LEU A 824 -33.54 -3.26 35.30
CA LEU A 824 -34.13 -3.65 34.02
C LEU A 824 -33.20 -4.60 33.27
N ILE A 825 -33.80 -5.56 32.58
CA ILE A 825 -33.13 -6.44 31.62
C ILE A 825 -33.94 -6.34 30.34
N SER A 826 -33.27 -6.17 29.22
CA SER A 826 -33.89 -5.90 27.92
C SER A 826 -33.28 -6.80 26.85
N TYR A 827 -34.09 -7.15 25.85
CA TYR A 827 -33.58 -7.67 24.59
C TYR A 827 -34.20 -6.96 23.39
N GLN A 828 -33.49 -7.05 22.26
CA GLN A 828 -33.97 -6.64 20.96
C GLN A 828 -33.57 -7.70 19.93
N ILE A 829 -34.52 -8.08 19.08
CA ILE A 829 -34.26 -8.82 17.85
C ILE A 829 -34.15 -7.81 16.72
N ASN A 830 -33.05 -7.80 15.98
CA ASN A 830 -32.81 -6.89 14.86
C ASN A 830 -33.12 -5.42 15.24
N ASN A 831 -34.06 -4.81 14.51
CA ASN A 831 -34.60 -3.47 14.77
C ASN A 831 -36.05 -3.51 15.30
N ASP A 832 -36.51 -4.65 15.82
CA ASP A 832 -37.85 -4.81 16.35
C ASP A 832 -38.04 -4.01 17.67
N ALA A 833 -39.27 -3.99 18.18
CA ALA A 833 -39.57 -3.33 19.44
C ALA A 833 -38.77 -3.94 20.60
N ILE A 834 -38.10 -3.08 21.36
CA ILE A 834 -37.36 -3.47 22.57
C ILE A 834 -38.32 -4.13 23.56
N VAL A 835 -37.97 -5.33 24.00
CA VAL A 835 -38.66 -6.05 25.06
C VAL A 835 -37.88 -5.84 26.35
N GLN A 836 -38.54 -5.25 27.35
CA GLN A 836 -37.91 -4.83 28.60
C GLN A 836 -38.70 -5.39 29.78
N GLU A 837 -38.03 -6.11 30.67
CA GLU A 837 -38.60 -6.72 31.86
C GLU A 837 -37.83 -6.24 33.12
N THR A 838 -38.49 -6.30 34.29
CA THR A 838 -37.86 -5.90 35.57
C THR A 838 -37.47 -7.14 36.37
N TYR A 839 -36.20 -7.24 36.75
CA TYR A 839 -35.76 -8.23 37.72
C TYR A 839 -36.17 -7.78 39.13
N ASN A 840 -37.28 -8.33 39.63
CA ASN A 840 -37.88 -7.97 40.92
C ASN A 840 -37.18 -8.64 42.14
N GLY A 841 -36.02 -9.27 41.95
CA GLY A 841 -35.23 -9.88 43.01
C GLY A 841 -34.09 -9.00 43.51
N THR A 842 -33.26 -9.58 44.36
CA THR A 842 -31.96 -9.02 44.76
C THR A 842 -30.85 -9.94 44.24
N LEU A 843 -29.95 -9.39 43.44
CA LEU A 843 -28.74 -10.05 42.97
C LEU A 843 -27.58 -9.60 43.87
N ASN A 844 -27.14 -10.50 44.74
CA ASN A 844 -26.08 -10.20 45.72
C ASN A 844 -24.75 -9.90 45.01
N ALA A 845 -23.86 -9.16 45.65
CA ALA A 845 -22.50 -8.92 45.16
C ALA A 845 -21.77 -10.24 44.82
N GLY A 846 -21.17 -10.33 43.63
CA GLY A 846 -20.46 -11.52 43.13
C GLY A 846 -21.36 -12.72 42.79
N ALA A 847 -22.68 -12.53 42.65
CA ALA A 847 -23.61 -13.57 42.23
C ALA A 847 -24.06 -13.36 40.77
N SER A 848 -24.36 -14.48 40.08
CA SER A 848 -25.01 -14.48 38.78
C SER A 848 -26.40 -15.11 38.83
N ILE A 849 -27.23 -14.76 37.85
CA ILE A 849 -28.56 -15.34 37.59
C ILE A 849 -28.70 -15.67 36.11
N LEU A 850 -29.24 -16.85 35.82
CA LEU A 850 -29.87 -17.10 34.53
C LEU A 850 -31.22 -16.39 34.51
N TYR A 851 -31.33 -15.35 33.68
CA TYR A 851 -32.59 -14.69 33.39
C TYR A 851 -33.19 -15.20 32.08
N ASN A 852 -34.40 -15.75 32.18
CA ASN A 852 -35.21 -16.14 31.03
C ASN A 852 -36.35 -15.13 30.90
N PHE A 853 -36.47 -14.49 29.74
CA PHE A 853 -37.54 -13.53 29.49
C PHE A 853 -38.91 -14.22 29.46
N ASN A 854 -39.92 -13.57 30.05
CA ASN A 854 -41.30 -14.09 30.06
C ASN A 854 -41.99 -13.87 28.70
N SER A 855 -41.59 -12.81 28.02
CA SER A 855 -41.99 -12.45 26.67
C SER A 855 -41.11 -13.19 25.66
N PRO A 856 -41.64 -14.09 24.82
CA PRO A 856 -40.85 -14.81 23.84
C PRO A 856 -40.51 -13.94 22.62
N ALA A 857 -39.34 -14.17 22.04
CA ALA A 857 -39.01 -13.64 20.72
C ALA A 857 -39.86 -14.32 19.63
N THR A 858 -40.07 -13.61 18.53
CA THR A 858 -40.81 -14.10 17.36
C THR A 858 -39.98 -13.83 16.12
N VAL A 859 -39.74 -14.85 15.30
CA VAL A 859 -39.13 -14.69 13.97
C VAL A 859 -40.00 -15.42 12.96
N THR A 860 -40.41 -14.71 11.91
CA THR A 860 -41.42 -15.17 10.93
C THR A 860 -40.87 -15.44 9.54
N ASN A 861 -39.64 -15.04 9.24
CA ASN A 861 -39.00 -15.17 7.94
C ASN A 861 -37.60 -15.77 8.11
N ASN A 862 -37.09 -16.45 7.08
CA ASN A 862 -35.68 -16.83 7.03
C ASN A 862 -34.79 -15.59 6.86
N GLY A 863 -33.59 -15.61 7.42
CA GLY A 863 -32.62 -14.52 7.26
C GLY A 863 -31.63 -14.39 8.41
N ALA A 864 -30.52 -13.70 8.16
CA ALA A 864 -29.58 -13.32 9.20
C ALA A 864 -30.24 -12.33 10.17
N GLY A 865 -29.93 -12.43 11.45
CA GLY A 865 -30.43 -11.54 12.47
C GLY A 865 -29.51 -11.41 13.67
N THR A 866 -29.75 -10.37 14.46
CA THR A 866 -28.96 -10.02 15.63
C THR A 866 -29.85 -10.02 16.87
N LEU A 867 -29.45 -10.76 17.90
CA LEU A 867 -30.04 -10.69 19.23
C LEU A 867 -29.14 -9.80 20.09
N ARG A 868 -29.66 -8.67 20.55
CA ARG A 868 -29.01 -7.82 21.55
C ARG A 868 -29.68 -8.07 22.90
N VAL A 869 -28.89 -8.30 23.95
CA VAL A 869 -29.38 -8.38 25.33
C VAL A 869 -28.54 -7.45 26.19
N TRP A 870 -29.20 -6.61 26.98
CA TRP A 870 -28.53 -5.69 27.89
C TRP A 870 -29.26 -5.54 29.22
N VAL A 871 -28.52 -5.12 30.25
CA VAL A 871 -29.09 -4.67 31.52
C VAL A 871 -29.15 -3.14 31.57
N SER A 872 -29.93 -2.61 32.50
CA SER A 872 -29.91 -1.17 32.79
C SER A 872 -30.12 -0.92 34.28
N LEU A 873 -29.06 -0.41 34.91
CA LEU A 873 -29.02 -0.04 36.32
C LEU A 873 -28.81 1.47 36.48
N ASN A 874 -29.51 2.07 37.44
CA ASN A 874 -29.32 3.49 37.74
C ASN A 874 -28.02 3.70 38.51
N ASN A 875 -27.07 4.45 37.92
CA ASN A 875 -25.70 4.61 38.41
C ASN A 875 -24.92 3.29 38.41
N ASP A 876 -25.08 2.48 37.37
CA ASP A 876 -24.03 1.54 37.01
C ASP A 876 -22.72 2.29 36.75
N GLU A 877 -21.61 1.73 37.20
CA GLU A 877 -20.30 2.34 37.09
C GLU A 877 -19.52 1.84 35.85
N GLN A 878 -19.99 0.80 35.13
CA GLN A 878 -19.25 0.16 34.02
C GLN A 878 -20.10 -0.18 32.77
N LEU A 879 -20.79 0.83 32.25
CA LEU A 879 -21.73 0.78 31.11
C LEU A 879 -21.30 0.01 29.84
N VAL A 880 -20.00 -0.26 29.63
CA VAL A 880 -19.50 -1.00 28.46
C VAL A 880 -19.64 -2.53 28.60
N ASN A 881 -19.95 -3.05 29.79
CA ASN A 881 -20.17 -4.48 30.02
C ASN A 881 -21.68 -4.86 30.09
N ASP A 882 -22.58 -3.87 30.07
CA ASP A 882 -24.03 -4.04 30.19
C ASP A 882 -24.66 -4.83 29.04
N GLU A 883 -24.06 -4.83 27.84
CA GLU A 883 -24.64 -5.39 26.60
C GLU A 883 -23.82 -6.55 26.00
N LYS A 884 -24.53 -7.54 25.46
CA LYS A 884 -24.01 -8.55 24.52
C LYS A 884 -24.84 -8.60 23.26
N VAL A 885 -24.18 -9.00 22.17
CA VAL A 885 -24.78 -9.27 20.87
C VAL A 885 -24.53 -10.74 20.52
N PHE A 886 -25.52 -11.38 19.94
CA PHE A 886 -25.47 -12.75 19.41
C PHE A 886 -26.07 -12.76 18.00
N ASP A 887 -25.23 -13.00 17.00
CA ASP A 887 -25.66 -13.10 15.61
C ASP A 887 -26.12 -14.52 15.29
N TYR A 888 -27.19 -14.64 14.51
CA TYR A 888 -27.80 -15.92 14.18
C TYR A 888 -28.40 -15.91 12.76
N PHE A 889 -28.70 -17.10 12.22
CA PHE A 889 -29.53 -17.24 11.03
C PHE A 889 -30.86 -17.88 11.42
N ALA A 890 -31.97 -17.21 11.13
CA ALA A 890 -33.30 -17.72 11.42
C ALA A 890 -33.78 -18.66 10.31
N THR A 891 -34.50 -19.70 10.69
CA THR A 891 -35.18 -20.58 9.74
C THR A 891 -36.61 -20.82 10.21
N ALA A 892 -37.54 -20.06 9.65
CA ALA A 892 -38.95 -20.05 10.01
C ALA A 892 -39.86 -20.75 8.98
N THR A 893 -39.38 -20.90 7.74
CA THR A 893 -40.15 -21.48 6.62
C THR A 893 -39.25 -22.31 5.71
N SER A 894 -39.78 -23.36 5.10
CA SER A 894 -39.12 -24.05 3.99
C SER A 894 -39.20 -23.22 2.69
N GLU A 895 -38.21 -23.39 1.83
CA GLU A 895 -38.12 -22.77 0.50
C GLU A 895 -38.80 -23.65 -0.54
N SER A 896 -39.44 -23.04 -1.54
CA SER A 896 -40.00 -23.80 -2.66
C SER A 896 -38.88 -24.43 -3.51
N LEU A 897 -39.20 -25.53 -4.18
CA LEU A 897 -38.36 -26.08 -5.25
C LEU A 897 -38.25 -25.12 -6.46
N ASP A 898 -37.49 -25.56 -7.46
CA ASP A 898 -37.06 -24.83 -8.66
C ASP A 898 -35.98 -23.77 -8.37
N ILE A 899 -35.08 -24.09 -7.42
CA ILE A 899 -33.86 -23.31 -7.13
C ILE A 899 -32.66 -23.80 -7.96
N ALA A 900 -31.71 -22.90 -8.21
CA ALA A 900 -30.39 -23.19 -8.72
C ALA A 900 -29.36 -22.31 -8.02
N GLU A 901 -28.32 -22.93 -7.47
CA GLU A 901 -27.18 -22.28 -6.82
C GLU A 901 -25.91 -22.56 -7.65
N PRO A 902 -25.39 -21.56 -8.38
CA PRO A 902 -24.18 -21.65 -9.19
C PRO A 902 -22.91 -21.16 -8.46
N PHE A 903 -22.99 -20.77 -7.19
CA PHE A 903 -21.94 -20.15 -6.37
C PHE A 903 -21.42 -18.77 -6.87
N ASP A 904 -21.47 -18.49 -8.17
CA ASP A 904 -21.09 -17.22 -8.83
C ASP A 904 -21.77 -15.95 -8.27
N VAL A 905 -22.90 -16.09 -7.58
CA VAL A 905 -23.72 -14.96 -7.11
C VAL A 905 -23.49 -14.65 -5.63
N ASN A 906 -23.23 -15.69 -4.82
CA ASN A 906 -23.25 -15.63 -3.36
C ASN A 906 -21.91 -16.01 -2.70
N GLY A 907 -20.92 -16.47 -3.48
CA GLY A 907 -19.74 -17.15 -2.94
C GLY A 907 -20.06 -18.57 -2.48
N VAL A 908 -19.08 -19.25 -1.88
CA VAL A 908 -19.31 -20.60 -1.33
C VAL A 908 -19.92 -20.56 0.08
N LEU A 909 -20.95 -21.38 0.24
CA LEU A 909 -21.97 -21.36 1.30
C LEU A 909 -22.90 -20.15 1.21
N PRO A 910 -23.97 -20.27 0.40
CA PRO A 910 -25.05 -19.30 0.35
C PRO A 910 -25.63 -19.02 1.74
N THR A 911 -26.16 -17.81 1.88
CA THR A 911 -26.83 -17.34 3.11
C THR A 911 -27.84 -18.36 3.65
N GLY A 912 -27.53 -18.93 4.81
CA GLY A 912 -28.35 -19.94 5.52
C GLY A 912 -27.80 -21.36 5.50
N TRP A 913 -26.86 -21.67 4.61
CA TRP A 913 -26.18 -22.97 4.56
C TRP A 913 -25.14 -23.07 5.68
N ILE A 914 -24.99 -24.26 6.26
CA ILE A 914 -24.18 -24.51 7.46
C ILE A 914 -23.00 -25.42 7.14
N LEU A 915 -21.79 -24.95 7.41
CA LEU A 915 -20.56 -25.75 7.35
C LEU A 915 -20.40 -26.60 8.62
N ASP A 916 -19.96 -27.84 8.45
CA ASP A 916 -19.48 -28.74 9.50
C ASP A 916 -18.09 -29.25 9.10
N ASN A 917 -17.08 -28.75 9.82
CA ASN A 917 -15.65 -29.08 9.70
C ASN A 917 -15.18 -29.65 11.05
N PRO A 918 -15.32 -30.97 11.29
CA PRO A 918 -15.13 -31.55 12.62
C PRO A 918 -13.69 -31.51 13.14
N ASP A 919 -12.68 -31.30 12.28
CA ASP A 919 -11.27 -31.24 12.67
C ASP A 919 -10.65 -29.84 12.60
N ASN A 920 -11.42 -28.85 12.12
CA ASN A 920 -11.02 -27.46 11.89
C ASN A 920 -9.81 -27.31 10.94
N THR A 921 -9.67 -28.19 9.93
CA THR A 921 -8.62 -28.09 8.91
C THR A 921 -9.20 -27.77 7.51
N ILE A 922 -8.77 -28.46 6.46
CA ILE A 922 -9.18 -28.20 5.07
C ILE A 922 -10.62 -28.66 4.87
N THR A 923 -11.45 -27.79 4.30
CA THR A 923 -12.89 -28.01 4.19
C THR A 923 -13.45 -27.39 2.91
N TRP A 924 -14.77 -27.24 2.79
CA TRP A 924 -15.41 -26.59 1.64
C TRP A 924 -15.12 -25.09 1.61
N THR A 925 -14.47 -24.62 0.53
CA THR A 925 -14.18 -23.21 0.24
C THR A 925 -14.51 -22.88 -1.23
N GLU A 926 -14.43 -21.62 -1.62
CA GLU A 926 -14.53 -21.21 -3.03
C GLU A 926 -13.22 -21.40 -3.79
N GLU A 927 -13.34 -21.85 -5.04
CA GLU A 927 -12.30 -21.74 -6.06
C GLU A 927 -12.85 -20.81 -7.17
N LEU A 928 -12.09 -19.76 -7.50
CA LEU A 928 -12.50 -18.68 -8.39
C LEU A 928 -11.90 -18.84 -9.79
N ASN A 929 -12.65 -18.44 -10.83
CA ASN A 929 -12.20 -18.36 -12.23
C ASN A 929 -11.79 -19.70 -12.89
N ILE A 930 -12.26 -20.85 -12.38
CA ILE A 930 -12.10 -22.15 -13.06
C ILE A 930 -13.07 -22.29 -14.24
N ILE A 931 -12.81 -23.19 -15.18
CA ILE A 931 -13.71 -23.39 -16.33
C ILE A 931 -14.83 -24.35 -15.95
N GLY A 932 -16.07 -23.85 -15.89
CA GLY A 932 -17.26 -24.61 -15.51
C GLY A 932 -17.80 -25.54 -16.60
N SER A 933 -18.87 -26.28 -16.28
CA SER A 933 -19.52 -27.25 -17.17
C SER A 933 -20.08 -26.65 -18.47
N ASN A 934 -20.35 -25.34 -18.48
CA ASN A 934 -20.79 -24.59 -19.66
C ASN A 934 -19.64 -24.06 -20.54
N GLY A 935 -18.37 -24.20 -20.10
CA GLY A 935 -17.17 -23.78 -20.84
C GLY A 935 -16.71 -22.33 -20.61
N ASN A 936 -17.37 -21.58 -19.73
CA ASN A 936 -16.95 -20.23 -19.30
C ASN A 936 -16.31 -20.30 -17.90
N PRO A 937 -15.61 -19.24 -17.46
CA PRO A 937 -15.20 -19.10 -16.06
C PRO A 937 -16.42 -19.16 -15.12
N THR A 938 -16.26 -19.86 -14.00
CA THR A 938 -17.25 -20.05 -12.92
C THR A 938 -16.54 -20.01 -11.55
N THR A 939 -17.33 -19.91 -10.49
CA THR A 939 -16.98 -20.14 -9.10
C THR A 939 -17.54 -21.49 -8.68
N ALA A 940 -16.80 -22.29 -7.89
CA ALA A 940 -17.30 -23.59 -7.43
C ALA A 940 -16.98 -23.85 -5.96
N ALA A 941 -17.82 -24.67 -5.32
CA ALA A 941 -17.53 -25.25 -4.01
C ALA A 941 -16.47 -26.34 -4.15
N PHE A 942 -15.39 -26.21 -3.39
CA PHE A 942 -14.21 -27.04 -3.54
C PHE A 942 -13.61 -27.49 -2.20
N VAL A 943 -12.99 -28.68 -2.19
CA VAL A 943 -12.15 -29.16 -1.08
C VAL A 943 -10.78 -29.56 -1.62
N ASP A 944 -9.72 -29.02 -1.03
CA ASP A 944 -8.32 -29.28 -1.42
C ASP A 944 -7.80 -30.64 -0.93
N GLY A 945 -8.32 -31.72 -1.51
CA GLY A 945 -7.87 -33.08 -1.23
C GLY A 945 -6.34 -33.27 -1.41
N ALA A 946 -5.71 -32.51 -2.32
CA ALA A 946 -4.30 -32.64 -2.64
C ALA A 946 -3.37 -32.20 -1.50
N ASN A 947 -3.82 -31.24 -0.68
CA ASN A 947 -3.11 -30.81 0.52
C ASN A 947 -3.72 -31.38 1.83
N TYR A 948 -4.86 -32.06 1.75
CA TYR A 948 -5.59 -32.57 2.91
C TYR A 948 -5.01 -33.89 3.45
N ASN A 949 -3.98 -33.78 4.30
CA ASN A 949 -3.24 -34.94 4.84
C ASN A 949 -4.04 -35.80 5.86
N SER A 950 -5.24 -35.39 6.29
CA SER A 950 -6.05 -36.08 7.31
C SER A 950 -6.96 -37.15 6.70
N ARG A 951 -6.38 -38.30 6.31
CA ARG A 951 -7.13 -39.41 5.70
C ARG A 951 -8.22 -39.97 6.63
N GLY A 952 -9.41 -40.18 6.08
CA GLY A 952 -10.60 -40.67 6.77
C GLY A 952 -11.50 -39.58 7.36
N GLN A 953 -11.12 -38.30 7.24
CA GLN A 953 -11.97 -37.18 7.66
C GLN A 953 -13.14 -36.95 6.69
N SER A 954 -14.17 -36.27 7.21
CA SER A 954 -15.36 -35.91 6.47
C SER A 954 -15.75 -34.47 6.72
N ASP A 955 -15.88 -33.70 5.64
CA ASP A 955 -16.22 -32.28 5.65
C ASP A 955 -17.53 -32.07 4.90
N SER A 956 -18.43 -31.28 5.48
CA SER A 956 -19.76 -31.16 4.90
C SER A 956 -20.37 -29.79 5.00
N PHE A 957 -21.23 -29.46 4.04
CA PHE A 957 -22.17 -28.38 4.18
C PHE A 957 -23.61 -28.88 4.07
N THR A 958 -24.49 -28.21 4.82
CA THR A 958 -25.92 -28.50 4.91
C THR A 958 -26.70 -27.33 4.33
N THR A 959 -27.69 -27.62 3.48
CA THR A 959 -28.47 -26.59 2.76
C THR A 959 -29.53 -25.92 3.64
N ASN A 960 -30.28 -24.98 3.05
CA ASN A 960 -31.57 -24.57 3.58
C ASN A 960 -32.60 -25.72 3.51
N TYR A 961 -33.76 -25.50 4.13
CA TYR A 961 -34.89 -26.42 4.12
C TYR A 961 -35.74 -26.22 2.87
N TYR A 962 -36.13 -27.30 2.19
CA TYR A 962 -36.93 -27.27 0.96
C TYR A 962 -38.25 -28.02 1.12
N ASP A 963 -39.33 -27.42 0.62
CA ASP A 963 -40.69 -27.93 0.69
C ASP A 963 -40.95 -28.97 -0.42
N LEU A 964 -41.11 -30.24 -0.05
CA LEU A 964 -41.54 -31.31 -0.96
C LEU A 964 -43.02 -31.69 -0.76
N ASN A 965 -43.84 -30.88 -0.10
CA ASN A 965 -45.27 -31.12 0.14
C ASN A 965 -46.17 -30.78 -1.08
N PHE A 966 -45.83 -31.32 -2.25
CA PHE A 966 -46.57 -31.10 -3.50
C PHE A 966 -46.81 -32.41 -4.28
N ASN A 967 -47.79 -32.41 -5.20
CA ASN A 967 -48.11 -33.59 -6.02
C ASN A 967 -47.27 -33.61 -7.31
N GLY A 968 -46.18 -34.38 -7.32
CA GLY A 968 -45.26 -34.43 -8.46
C GLY A 968 -44.07 -35.35 -8.27
N THR A 969 -43.00 -35.07 -9.02
CA THR A 969 -41.65 -35.63 -8.82
C THR A 969 -40.70 -34.52 -8.41
N ALA A 970 -39.65 -34.86 -7.67
CA ALA A 970 -38.57 -33.94 -7.30
C ALA A 970 -37.21 -34.55 -7.69
N THR A 971 -36.28 -33.73 -8.17
CA THR A 971 -34.95 -34.17 -8.60
C THR A 971 -33.87 -33.18 -8.16
N LEU A 972 -32.83 -33.69 -7.51
CA LEU A 972 -31.57 -32.97 -7.26
C LEU A 972 -30.61 -33.21 -8.42
N THR A 973 -29.98 -32.14 -8.91
CA THR A 973 -28.86 -32.20 -9.86
C THR A 973 -27.71 -31.33 -9.35
N PHE A 974 -26.48 -31.70 -9.66
CA PHE A 974 -25.29 -30.87 -9.45
C PHE A 974 -24.19 -31.30 -10.42
N ASP A 975 -23.33 -30.36 -10.80
CA ASP A 975 -22.15 -30.66 -11.60
C ASP A 975 -20.98 -31.02 -10.67
N LEU A 976 -20.29 -32.12 -10.97
CA LEU A 976 -19.15 -32.62 -10.21
C LEU A 976 -17.92 -32.61 -11.11
N ALA A 977 -16.77 -32.17 -10.59
CA ALA A 977 -15.47 -32.40 -11.22
C ALA A 977 -14.46 -32.96 -10.20
N LYS A 978 -13.76 -34.03 -10.58
CA LYS A 978 -12.85 -34.78 -9.71
C LYS A 978 -11.73 -35.47 -10.49
N ALA A 979 -10.49 -35.11 -10.20
CA ALA A 979 -9.33 -35.96 -10.44
C ALA A 979 -9.05 -36.81 -9.18
N GLN A 980 -8.46 -37.99 -9.39
CA GLN A 980 -7.83 -38.73 -8.29
C GLN A 980 -6.31 -38.50 -8.37
N TRP A 981 -5.60 -38.52 -7.24
CA TRP A 981 -4.13 -38.41 -7.22
C TRP A 981 -3.47 -39.72 -7.68
N SER A 982 -4.13 -40.86 -7.40
CA SER A 982 -3.69 -42.20 -7.79
C SER A 982 -4.87 -43.17 -7.79
N THR A 983 -4.64 -44.42 -8.19
CA THR A 983 -5.64 -45.51 -8.04
C THR A 983 -5.71 -46.08 -6.62
N THR A 984 -4.96 -45.53 -5.65
CA THR A 984 -4.87 -46.03 -4.27
C THR A 984 -5.36 -45.05 -3.20
N TYR A 985 -5.64 -43.80 -3.58
CA TYR A 985 -6.29 -42.80 -2.74
C TYR A 985 -7.69 -42.59 -3.29
N ASN A 986 -8.71 -42.92 -2.50
CA ASN A 986 -10.10 -42.97 -2.95
C ASN A 986 -10.96 -41.98 -2.16
N ASP A 987 -10.82 -40.70 -2.47
CA ASP A 987 -11.76 -39.69 -1.97
C ASP A 987 -13.18 -40.04 -2.40
N GLY A 988 -14.14 -39.74 -1.53
CA GLY A 988 -15.56 -39.97 -1.73
C GLY A 988 -16.38 -38.69 -1.71
N LEU A 989 -17.50 -38.68 -2.42
CA LEU A 989 -18.56 -37.69 -2.23
C LEU A 989 -19.85 -38.42 -1.91
N ARG A 990 -20.50 -37.97 -0.83
CA ARG A 990 -21.81 -38.44 -0.40
C ARG A 990 -22.79 -37.26 -0.40
N VAL A 991 -24.04 -37.50 -0.82
CA VAL A 991 -25.15 -36.60 -0.52
C VAL A 991 -26.13 -37.34 0.37
N GLU A 992 -26.54 -36.68 1.44
CA GLU A 992 -27.51 -37.17 2.41
C GLU A 992 -28.73 -36.26 2.48
N LEU A 993 -29.86 -36.82 2.91
CA LEU A 993 -31.12 -36.11 3.07
C LEU A 993 -31.72 -36.43 4.43
N SER A 994 -32.16 -35.39 5.14
CA SER A 994 -32.96 -35.47 6.36
C SER A 994 -34.40 -35.04 6.09
N THR A 995 -35.37 -35.74 6.69
CA THR A 995 -36.79 -35.31 6.78
C THR A 995 -37.20 -35.02 8.23
N ASP A 996 -36.26 -34.98 9.17
CA ASP A 996 -36.48 -34.87 10.62
C ASP A 996 -35.59 -33.78 11.24
N CYS A 997 -35.47 -32.65 10.55
CA CYS A 997 -34.78 -31.45 11.04
C CYS A 997 -33.27 -31.62 11.31
N GLY A 998 -32.61 -32.44 10.49
CA GLY A 998 -31.19 -32.75 10.60
C GLY A 998 -30.88 -33.78 11.69
N SER A 999 -31.90 -34.34 12.36
CA SER A 999 -31.71 -35.32 13.44
C SER A 999 -31.15 -36.64 12.91
N THR A 1000 -31.60 -37.10 11.75
CA THR A 1000 -31.08 -38.27 11.05
C THR A 1000 -30.93 -38.02 9.55
N PHE A 1001 -29.75 -38.34 9.02
CA PHE A 1001 -29.42 -38.17 7.61
C PHE A 1001 -29.36 -39.53 6.91
N ASN A 1002 -30.13 -39.67 5.82
CA ASN A 1002 -30.14 -40.85 4.97
C ASN A 1002 -29.26 -40.60 3.74
N GLN A 1003 -28.30 -41.49 3.47
CA GLN A 1003 -27.48 -41.43 2.27
C GLN A 1003 -28.32 -41.69 1.01
N ILE A 1004 -28.46 -40.67 0.15
CA ILE A 1004 -29.18 -40.74 -1.13
C ILE A 1004 -28.24 -40.86 -2.34
N TYR A 1005 -26.97 -40.48 -2.18
CA TYR A 1005 -25.93 -40.61 -3.20
C TYR A 1005 -24.59 -40.93 -2.53
N PHE A 1006 -23.79 -41.80 -3.15
CA PHE A 1006 -22.39 -42.00 -2.78
C PHE A 1006 -21.59 -42.54 -3.97
N LYS A 1007 -20.41 -41.95 -4.21
CA LYS A 1007 -19.38 -42.47 -5.10
C LYS A 1007 -18.00 -42.19 -4.51
N ASP A 1008 -17.06 -43.10 -4.74
CA ASP A 1008 -15.67 -42.99 -4.32
C ASP A 1008 -14.68 -43.36 -5.44
N GLY A 1009 -13.42 -42.95 -5.28
CA GLY A 1009 -12.32 -43.38 -6.13
C GLY A 1009 -12.59 -43.15 -7.63
N LEU A 1010 -12.40 -44.20 -8.43
CA LEU A 1010 -12.64 -44.17 -9.88
C LEU A 1010 -14.12 -44.06 -10.26
N THR A 1011 -15.07 -44.29 -9.34
CA THR A 1011 -16.50 -44.06 -9.63
C THR A 1011 -16.89 -42.60 -9.42
N LEU A 1012 -16.21 -41.91 -8.49
CA LEU A 1012 -16.35 -40.48 -8.29
C LEU A 1012 -15.67 -39.68 -9.41
N ALA A 1013 -14.45 -40.08 -9.77
CA ALA A 1013 -13.60 -39.41 -10.76
C ALA A 1013 -14.34 -39.07 -12.06
N THR A 1014 -14.08 -37.87 -12.59
CA THR A 1014 -14.59 -37.39 -13.89
C THR A 1014 -13.49 -37.36 -14.94
N VAL A 1015 -12.24 -37.10 -14.52
CA VAL A 1015 -11.03 -37.17 -15.35
C VAL A 1015 -10.10 -38.31 -14.90
N PRO A 1016 -9.12 -38.73 -15.73
CA PRO A 1016 -8.06 -39.64 -15.31
C PRO A 1016 -7.29 -39.13 -14.08
N TYR A 1017 -6.53 -40.00 -13.42
CA TYR A 1017 -5.73 -39.60 -12.26
C TYR A 1017 -4.57 -38.67 -12.66
N ILE A 1018 -4.23 -37.71 -11.79
CA ILE A 1018 -3.23 -36.66 -12.01
C ILE A 1018 -2.37 -36.56 -10.74
N ASN A 1019 -1.05 -36.74 -10.88
CA ASN A 1019 -0.08 -36.79 -9.77
C ASN A 1019 0.50 -35.42 -9.39
N SER A 1020 -0.32 -34.38 -9.47
CA SER A 1020 -0.06 -32.99 -9.08
C SER A 1020 -1.38 -32.34 -8.68
N THR A 1021 -1.36 -31.18 -8.02
CA THR A 1021 -2.59 -30.38 -7.83
C THR A 1021 -3.31 -30.15 -9.17
N TRP A 1022 -4.64 -30.15 -9.13
CA TRP A 1022 -5.48 -30.06 -10.32
C TRP A 1022 -6.77 -29.26 -10.05
N THR A 1023 -7.14 -28.44 -11.04
CA THR A 1023 -8.41 -27.71 -11.12
C THR A 1023 -9.08 -27.96 -12.49
N PRO A 1024 -10.41 -27.81 -12.61
CA PRO A 1024 -11.11 -27.95 -13.89
C PRO A 1024 -10.70 -26.87 -14.90
N THR A 1025 -10.34 -27.30 -16.10
CA THR A 1025 -9.85 -26.43 -17.20
C THR A 1025 -10.72 -26.51 -18.45
N THR A 1026 -11.64 -27.48 -18.53
CA THR A 1026 -12.58 -27.62 -19.64
C THR A 1026 -13.96 -28.06 -19.17
N ALA A 1027 -15.01 -27.73 -19.94
CA ALA A 1027 -16.36 -28.24 -19.74
C ALA A 1027 -16.44 -29.79 -19.67
N ALA A 1028 -15.51 -30.50 -20.31
CA ALA A 1028 -15.46 -31.97 -20.32
C ALA A 1028 -14.89 -32.57 -19.03
N ASP A 1029 -14.32 -31.75 -18.15
CA ASP A 1029 -13.82 -32.17 -16.83
C ASP A 1029 -14.98 -32.39 -15.83
N TRP A 1030 -16.17 -31.89 -16.17
CA TRP A 1030 -17.38 -31.95 -15.34
C TRP A 1030 -18.32 -33.09 -15.77
N ARG A 1031 -19.01 -33.68 -14.78
CA ARG A 1031 -20.11 -34.62 -14.98
C ARG A 1031 -21.28 -34.19 -14.11
N GLN A 1032 -22.43 -33.98 -14.72
CA GLN A 1032 -23.67 -33.76 -13.99
C GLN A 1032 -24.14 -35.06 -13.31
N GLU A 1033 -24.42 -34.97 -12.02
CA GLU A 1033 -25.08 -35.99 -11.22
C GLU A 1033 -26.58 -35.68 -11.11
N SER A 1034 -27.41 -36.71 -10.97
CA SER A 1034 -28.86 -36.57 -10.86
C SER A 1034 -29.42 -37.63 -9.90
N ILE A 1035 -30.24 -37.19 -8.95
CA ILE A 1035 -30.78 -38.00 -7.85
C ILE A 1035 -32.29 -37.75 -7.76
N ASP A 1036 -33.07 -38.83 -7.86
CA ASP A 1036 -34.53 -38.78 -7.70
C ASP A 1036 -34.90 -38.64 -6.21
N LEU A 1037 -35.63 -37.57 -5.88
CA LEU A 1037 -36.11 -37.26 -4.54
C LEU A 1037 -37.59 -37.60 -4.36
N SER A 1038 -38.25 -38.21 -5.35
CA SER A 1038 -39.70 -38.47 -5.33
C SER A 1038 -40.15 -39.39 -4.18
N ALA A 1039 -39.23 -40.14 -3.56
CA ALA A 1039 -39.48 -40.93 -2.35
C ALA A 1039 -39.72 -40.08 -1.09
N TYR A 1040 -39.38 -38.80 -1.11
CA TYR A 1040 -39.45 -37.87 0.04
C TYR A 1040 -40.59 -36.84 -0.09
N ILE A 1041 -41.41 -36.93 -1.14
CA ILE A 1041 -42.62 -36.11 -1.34
C ILE A 1041 -43.54 -36.20 -0.12
N GLY A 1042 -44.06 -35.06 0.32
CA GLY A 1042 -44.87 -34.92 1.54
C GLY A 1042 -44.06 -34.68 2.82
N ASN A 1043 -42.84 -34.15 2.71
CA ASN A 1043 -42.01 -33.74 3.84
C ASN A 1043 -41.30 -32.42 3.50
N ASP A 1044 -40.87 -31.66 4.50
CA ASP A 1044 -39.77 -30.70 4.33
C ASP A 1044 -38.44 -31.47 4.41
N ILE A 1045 -37.48 -31.15 3.55
CA ILE A 1045 -36.17 -31.80 3.50
C ILE A 1045 -35.02 -30.82 3.76
N VAL A 1046 -33.90 -31.35 4.23
CA VAL A 1046 -32.61 -30.65 4.18
C VAL A 1046 -31.54 -31.60 3.64
N LEU A 1047 -30.64 -31.09 2.81
CA LEU A 1047 -29.60 -31.85 2.13
C LEU A 1047 -28.24 -31.57 2.76
N ARG A 1048 -27.37 -32.57 2.77
CA ARG A 1048 -25.97 -32.44 3.22
C ARG A 1048 -25.01 -33.06 2.23
N PHE A 1049 -24.06 -32.27 1.76
CA PHE A 1049 -22.98 -32.71 0.86
C PHE A 1049 -21.74 -32.98 1.70
N VAL A 1050 -21.19 -34.20 1.63
CA VAL A 1050 -20.08 -34.66 2.46
C VAL A 1050 -18.93 -35.12 1.58
N ASN A 1051 -17.81 -34.39 1.61
CA ASN A 1051 -16.54 -34.83 1.05
C ASN A 1051 -15.87 -35.78 2.05
N LEU A 1052 -15.43 -36.95 1.60
CA LEU A 1052 -14.66 -37.92 2.37
C LEU A 1052 -13.22 -37.91 1.86
N ASN A 1053 -12.29 -37.52 2.72
CA ASN A 1053 -10.89 -37.37 2.34
C ASN A 1053 -10.10 -38.69 2.49
N ASP A 1054 -9.34 -39.06 1.46
CA ASP A 1054 -8.36 -40.15 1.48
C ASP A 1054 -6.98 -39.70 0.91
N TYR A 1055 -6.71 -38.39 0.91
CA TYR A 1055 -5.50 -37.75 0.36
C TYR A 1055 -5.36 -37.95 -1.15
N SER A 1056 -6.42 -37.64 -1.90
CA SER A 1056 -6.43 -37.66 -3.36
C SER A 1056 -6.29 -36.25 -3.96
N ASN A 1057 -6.85 -35.98 -5.14
CA ASN A 1057 -6.84 -34.63 -5.72
C ASN A 1057 -8.10 -33.84 -5.31
N SER A 1058 -8.23 -32.57 -5.67
CA SER A 1058 -9.35 -31.74 -5.21
C SER A 1058 -10.74 -32.19 -5.74
N THR A 1059 -11.80 -32.03 -4.92
CA THR A 1059 -13.21 -32.26 -5.30
C THR A 1059 -13.89 -30.92 -5.59
N PHE A 1060 -14.61 -30.79 -6.70
CA PHE A 1060 -15.37 -29.58 -7.06
C PHE A 1060 -16.86 -29.92 -7.28
N ILE A 1061 -17.75 -29.07 -6.77
CA ILE A 1061 -19.19 -29.09 -7.03
C ILE A 1061 -19.66 -27.71 -7.49
N ASP A 1062 -20.50 -27.69 -8.51
CA ASP A 1062 -21.10 -26.47 -9.08
C ASP A 1062 -22.58 -26.76 -9.46
N ASN A 1063 -23.36 -25.72 -9.75
CA ASN A 1063 -24.72 -25.76 -10.30
C ASN A 1063 -25.68 -26.70 -9.55
N ILE A 1064 -25.76 -26.58 -8.21
CA ILE A 1064 -26.70 -27.35 -7.39
C ILE A 1064 -28.12 -26.86 -7.68
N ALA A 1065 -28.98 -27.71 -8.22
CA ALA A 1065 -30.36 -27.37 -8.55
C ALA A 1065 -31.36 -28.41 -8.05
N LEU A 1066 -32.48 -27.93 -7.54
CA LEU A 1066 -33.60 -28.74 -7.06
C LEU A 1066 -34.84 -28.45 -7.90
N ASN A 1067 -35.25 -29.40 -8.71
CA ASN A 1067 -36.30 -29.22 -9.72
C ASN A 1067 -37.56 -30.04 -9.36
N SER A 1068 -38.73 -29.47 -9.61
CA SER A 1068 -40.04 -30.09 -9.45
C SER A 1068 -40.72 -30.38 -10.80
N THR A 1069 -41.54 -31.42 -10.88
CA THR A 1069 -42.52 -31.55 -11.98
C THR A 1069 -43.89 -31.96 -11.44
N LEU A 1070 -44.94 -31.21 -11.79
CA LEU A 1070 -46.30 -31.45 -11.34
C LEU A 1070 -46.95 -32.62 -12.11
N SER A 1071 -47.62 -33.52 -11.39
CA SER A 1071 -48.34 -34.64 -12.00
C SER A 1071 -49.77 -34.24 -12.46
N ASN A 1072 -50.17 -34.65 -13.66
CA ASN A 1072 -51.54 -34.51 -14.15
C ASN A 1072 -52.31 -35.84 -13.96
N GLU A 1073 -53.28 -35.88 -13.05
CA GLU A 1073 -54.16 -37.06 -12.91
C GLU A 1073 -55.25 -37.13 -13.98
N GLU A 1074 -55.51 -38.34 -14.50
CA GLU A 1074 -56.68 -38.62 -15.33
C GLU A 1074 -57.97 -38.69 -14.49
N ASN A 1075 -58.99 -37.93 -14.90
CA ASN A 1075 -60.28 -37.87 -14.21
C ASN A 1075 -61.13 -39.15 -14.42
N THR A 1076 -60.99 -40.10 -13.50
CA THR A 1076 -61.63 -41.42 -13.57
C THR A 1076 -63.17 -41.39 -13.53
N LEU A 1077 -63.78 -40.37 -12.92
CA LEU A 1077 -65.24 -40.25 -12.81
C LEU A 1077 -65.91 -40.10 -14.19
N ALA A 1078 -65.22 -39.52 -15.18
CA ALA A 1078 -65.74 -39.37 -16.53
C ALA A 1078 -66.06 -40.71 -17.21
N ASN A 1079 -65.42 -41.81 -16.82
CA ASN A 1079 -65.65 -43.14 -17.42
C ASN A 1079 -66.77 -43.94 -16.71
N LEU A 1080 -67.12 -43.56 -15.48
CA LEU A 1080 -68.14 -44.23 -14.64
C LEU A 1080 -69.54 -43.62 -14.76
N VAL A 1081 -69.70 -42.57 -15.57
CA VAL A 1081 -70.98 -41.85 -15.76
C VAL A 1081 -71.40 -41.83 -17.23
N GLN A 1082 -72.59 -42.36 -17.51
CA GLN A 1082 -73.22 -42.40 -18.83
C GLN A 1082 -74.48 -41.51 -18.86
N MET A 1083 -74.75 -40.88 -20.00
CA MET A 1083 -75.88 -39.96 -20.16
C MET A 1083 -76.59 -40.20 -21.50
N TYR A 1084 -77.84 -40.67 -21.46
CA TYR A 1084 -78.60 -41.10 -22.64
C TYR A 1084 -80.13 -40.98 -22.45
N PRO A 1085 -80.92 -40.87 -23.54
CA PRO A 1085 -80.48 -40.51 -24.88
C PRO A 1085 -79.96 -39.08 -24.91
N ASN A 1086 -78.93 -38.83 -25.70
CA ASN A 1086 -78.33 -37.52 -25.88
C ASN A 1086 -77.81 -37.44 -27.32
N PRO A 1087 -78.40 -36.61 -28.21
CA PRO A 1087 -79.42 -35.59 -27.93
C PRO A 1087 -80.79 -36.13 -27.49
N THR A 1088 -81.54 -35.32 -26.73
CA THR A 1088 -82.94 -35.57 -26.34
C THR A 1088 -83.84 -34.38 -26.66
N SER A 1089 -85.16 -34.54 -26.50
CA SER A 1089 -86.16 -33.46 -26.57
C SER A 1089 -87.24 -33.57 -25.48
N THR A 1090 -87.11 -34.50 -24.53
CA THR A 1090 -88.13 -34.72 -23.48
C THR A 1090 -87.50 -35.11 -22.14
N ILE A 1091 -86.71 -36.19 -22.10
CA ILE A 1091 -86.01 -36.65 -20.89
C ILE A 1091 -84.58 -37.09 -21.20
N VAL A 1092 -83.66 -36.94 -20.25
CA VAL A 1092 -82.33 -37.59 -20.27
C VAL A 1092 -82.14 -38.40 -19.00
N SER A 1093 -81.60 -39.61 -19.14
CA SER A 1093 -81.17 -40.45 -18.02
C SER A 1093 -79.67 -40.31 -17.82
N ILE A 1094 -79.25 -40.09 -16.58
CA ILE A 1094 -77.86 -40.13 -16.14
C ILE A 1094 -77.69 -41.41 -15.33
N GLN A 1095 -76.94 -42.37 -15.87
CA GLN A 1095 -76.61 -43.61 -15.20
C GLN A 1095 -75.20 -43.47 -14.60
N ILE A 1096 -75.08 -43.84 -13.32
CA ILE A 1096 -73.85 -43.76 -12.54
C ILE A 1096 -73.50 -45.18 -12.10
N ASP A 1097 -72.22 -45.55 -12.20
CA ASP A 1097 -71.77 -46.88 -11.80
C ASP A 1097 -71.94 -47.09 -10.28
N SER A 1098 -72.46 -48.26 -9.90
CA SER A 1098 -72.77 -48.63 -8.51
C SER A 1098 -71.53 -48.81 -7.61
N SER A 1099 -70.32 -48.63 -8.12
CA SER A 1099 -69.10 -48.54 -7.32
C SER A 1099 -68.94 -47.20 -6.59
N ILE A 1100 -69.71 -46.17 -6.96
CA ILE A 1100 -69.67 -44.85 -6.32
C ILE A 1100 -70.64 -44.83 -5.13
N ASN A 1101 -70.08 -44.89 -3.91
CA ASN A 1101 -70.83 -44.91 -2.63
C ASN A 1101 -70.92 -43.53 -1.96
N ASP A 1102 -71.00 -42.46 -2.74
CA ASP A 1102 -71.09 -41.08 -2.26
C ASP A 1102 -72.38 -40.40 -2.69
N THR A 1103 -72.73 -39.28 -2.04
CA THR A 1103 -73.89 -38.46 -2.46
C THR A 1103 -73.55 -37.79 -3.79
N ILE A 1104 -74.47 -37.84 -4.75
CA ILE A 1104 -74.29 -37.24 -6.08
C ILE A 1104 -75.04 -35.92 -6.17
N ASP A 1105 -74.31 -34.87 -6.53
CA ASP A 1105 -74.87 -33.58 -6.91
C ASP A 1105 -74.72 -33.37 -8.43
N ILE A 1106 -75.84 -33.10 -9.10
CA ILE A 1106 -75.93 -32.91 -10.55
C ILE A 1106 -76.44 -31.51 -10.85
N GLN A 1107 -75.61 -30.68 -11.48
CA GLN A 1107 -75.96 -29.32 -11.92
C GLN A 1107 -76.04 -29.25 -13.44
N ILE A 1108 -77.16 -28.76 -13.98
CA ILE A 1108 -77.29 -28.47 -15.41
C ILE A 1108 -77.07 -26.98 -15.64
N MET A 1109 -76.08 -26.65 -16.45
CA MET A 1109 -75.77 -25.27 -16.85
C MET A 1109 -76.05 -25.03 -18.33
N ASN A 1110 -76.52 -23.83 -18.67
CA ASN A 1110 -76.58 -23.39 -20.06
C ASN A 1110 -75.17 -23.04 -20.59
N SER A 1111 -75.05 -22.70 -21.88
CA SER A 1111 -73.78 -22.32 -22.52
C SER A 1111 -73.15 -21.02 -21.99
N LEU A 1112 -73.82 -20.29 -21.09
CA LEU A 1112 -73.31 -19.11 -20.40
C LEU A 1112 -72.84 -19.42 -18.95
N GLY A 1113 -72.87 -20.70 -18.54
CA GLY A 1113 -72.47 -21.12 -17.19
C GLY A 1113 -73.53 -20.85 -16.10
N GLN A 1114 -74.74 -20.45 -16.47
CA GLN A 1114 -75.83 -20.27 -15.50
C GLN A 1114 -76.44 -21.64 -15.17
N ILE A 1115 -76.50 -21.99 -13.88
CA ILE A 1115 -77.21 -23.17 -13.39
C ILE A 1115 -78.71 -22.97 -13.67
N ILE A 1116 -79.29 -23.93 -14.38
CA ILE A 1116 -80.70 -23.98 -14.78
C ILE A 1116 -81.49 -24.92 -13.88
N ASP A 1117 -80.85 -25.97 -13.39
CA ASP A 1117 -81.44 -27.01 -12.54
C ASP A 1117 -80.34 -27.71 -11.74
N GLU A 1118 -80.69 -28.20 -10.55
CA GLU A 1118 -79.77 -28.80 -9.59
C GLU A 1118 -80.48 -29.94 -8.83
N ILE A 1119 -79.86 -31.12 -8.82
CA ILE A 1119 -80.43 -32.36 -8.29
C ILE A 1119 -79.42 -33.03 -7.37
N ASN A 1120 -79.76 -33.15 -6.09
CA ASN A 1120 -78.93 -33.77 -5.07
C ASN A 1120 -79.62 -35.06 -4.64
N GLN A 1121 -78.96 -36.22 -4.83
CA GLN A 1121 -79.60 -37.53 -4.68
C GLN A 1121 -78.81 -38.50 -3.78
N ALA A 1122 -79.53 -39.18 -2.89
CA ALA A 1122 -78.99 -40.23 -2.02
C ALA A 1122 -78.99 -41.61 -2.72
N VAL A 1123 -78.07 -42.47 -2.27
CA VAL A 1123 -77.35 -43.52 -3.04
C VAL A 1123 -78.20 -44.64 -3.69
N ASP A 1124 -79.45 -44.88 -3.30
CA ASP A 1124 -80.21 -46.09 -3.69
C ASP A 1124 -80.85 -46.07 -5.11
N ALA A 1125 -80.39 -45.20 -6.02
CA ALA A 1125 -80.88 -45.17 -7.40
C ALA A 1125 -79.75 -44.89 -8.43
N ASN A 1126 -79.20 -45.96 -9.02
CA ASN A 1126 -78.13 -45.92 -10.03
C ASN A 1126 -78.50 -45.21 -11.36
N THR A 1127 -79.66 -44.53 -11.45
CA THR A 1127 -80.10 -43.79 -12.63
C THR A 1127 -81.02 -42.64 -12.23
N THR A 1128 -80.59 -41.41 -12.51
CA THR A 1128 -81.38 -40.19 -12.36
C THR A 1128 -82.03 -39.84 -13.70
N ILE A 1129 -83.32 -39.51 -13.72
CA ILE A 1129 -84.02 -39.07 -14.93
C ILE A 1129 -84.36 -37.59 -14.79
N ILE A 1130 -83.96 -36.80 -15.77
CA ILE A 1130 -84.19 -35.36 -15.82
C ILE A 1130 -85.19 -35.06 -16.94
N ASP A 1131 -86.27 -34.37 -16.61
CA ASP A 1131 -87.24 -33.86 -17.59
C ASP A 1131 -86.76 -32.52 -18.14
N VAL A 1132 -86.57 -32.47 -19.46
CA VAL A 1132 -86.06 -31.30 -20.18
C VAL A 1132 -87.12 -30.65 -21.08
N ASN A 1133 -88.41 -31.02 -20.97
CA ASN A 1133 -89.48 -30.48 -21.82
C ASN A 1133 -89.65 -28.96 -21.73
N ASN A 1134 -89.23 -28.34 -20.61
CA ASN A 1134 -89.31 -26.91 -20.36
C ASN A 1134 -88.02 -26.13 -20.69
N TYR A 1135 -86.97 -26.83 -21.17
CA TYR A 1135 -85.68 -26.24 -21.52
C TYR A 1135 -85.71 -25.79 -22.98
N GLN A 1136 -84.93 -24.77 -23.34
CA GLN A 1136 -84.81 -24.33 -24.73
C GLN A 1136 -83.87 -25.25 -25.52
N SER A 1137 -84.11 -25.41 -26.81
CA SER A 1137 -83.22 -26.15 -27.71
C SER A 1137 -81.81 -25.55 -27.70
N GLY A 1138 -80.79 -26.35 -27.38
CA GLY A 1138 -79.43 -25.84 -27.20
C GLY A 1138 -78.42 -26.84 -26.64
N LEU A 1139 -77.19 -26.37 -26.46
CA LEU A 1139 -76.11 -27.10 -25.78
C LEU A 1139 -76.04 -26.68 -24.31
N TYR A 1140 -76.07 -27.67 -23.43
CA TYR A 1140 -75.98 -27.56 -21.99
C TYR A 1140 -74.78 -28.38 -21.49
N PHE A 1141 -74.30 -28.04 -20.30
CA PHE A 1141 -73.25 -28.75 -19.59
C PHE A 1141 -73.81 -29.31 -18.30
N VAL A 1142 -73.71 -30.62 -18.13
CA VAL A 1142 -74.14 -31.34 -16.93
C VAL A 1142 -72.90 -31.63 -16.11
N ASN A 1143 -72.74 -30.91 -15.02
CA ASN A 1143 -71.67 -31.10 -14.06
C ASN A 1143 -72.13 -32.08 -12.98
N ILE A 1144 -71.32 -33.08 -12.67
CA ILE A 1144 -71.67 -34.21 -11.81
C ILE A 1144 -70.54 -34.39 -10.81
N ALA A 1145 -70.84 -34.19 -9.53
CA ALA A 1145 -69.91 -34.30 -8.42
C ALA A 1145 -70.27 -35.49 -7.51
N ALA A 1146 -69.25 -36.17 -7.01
CA ALA A 1146 -69.32 -37.28 -6.06
C ALA A 1146 -68.16 -37.14 -5.07
N GLY A 1147 -68.42 -36.64 -3.87
CA GLY A 1147 -67.37 -36.25 -2.93
C GLY A 1147 -66.40 -35.23 -3.56
N ASN A 1148 -65.12 -35.57 -3.60
CA ASN A 1148 -64.08 -34.73 -4.20
C ASN A 1148 -63.88 -34.92 -5.72
N LEU A 1149 -64.63 -35.82 -6.36
CA LEU A 1149 -64.52 -36.09 -7.79
C LEU A 1149 -65.61 -35.34 -8.58
N GLN A 1150 -65.27 -34.77 -9.73
CA GLN A 1150 -66.18 -33.98 -10.57
C GLN A 1150 -65.99 -34.30 -12.06
N THR A 1151 -67.06 -34.50 -12.83
CA THR A 1151 -67.01 -34.62 -14.29
C THR A 1151 -68.10 -33.78 -14.98
N THR A 1152 -67.79 -33.21 -16.14
CA THR A 1152 -68.75 -32.47 -16.97
C THR A 1152 -69.08 -33.23 -18.25
N LYS A 1153 -70.38 -33.46 -18.52
CA LYS A 1153 -70.90 -34.06 -19.76
C LYS A 1153 -71.65 -33.01 -20.58
N LYS A 1154 -71.56 -33.07 -21.91
CA LYS A 1154 -72.33 -32.19 -22.82
C LYS A 1154 -73.71 -32.78 -23.07
N LEU A 1155 -74.78 -32.03 -22.82
CA LEU A 1155 -76.17 -32.40 -23.09
C LEU A 1155 -76.72 -31.55 -24.25
N ILE A 1156 -77.34 -32.19 -25.24
CA ILE A 1156 -77.93 -31.51 -26.39
C ILE A 1156 -79.45 -31.70 -26.34
N ILE A 1157 -80.17 -30.59 -26.21
CA ILE A 1157 -81.64 -30.54 -26.21
C ILE A 1157 -82.10 -30.04 -27.58
N LYS A 1158 -83.01 -30.76 -28.24
CA LYS A 1158 -83.52 -30.51 -29.59
C LYS A 1158 -84.83 -29.74 -29.59
#